data_AF-A0A7C5FES2-F1
#
_entry.id   AF-A0A7C5FES2-F1
#
_cell.length_a   1.000
_cell.length_b   1.000
_cell.length_c   1.000
_cell.angle_alpha   90.00
_cell.angle_beta   90.00
_cell.angle_gamma   90.00
#
_symmetry.space_group_name_H-M   'P 1'
#
loop_
_entity.id
_entity.type
_entity.pdbx_description
1 polymer ?
#
loop_
_entity_poly.entity_id
_entity_poly.type
_entity_poly.pdbx_seq_one_letter_code
_entity_poly.pdbx_strand_id
1 'polypeptide(L)'
;MRAFGCFVCALVILSMFTCAFSYAEEKENRGSIPIYIAFHWHMHQPIYQPYDNVCDTMSTDSSIRDVFDQRVGPYTTWPADAVESGMNAGLEHLGAQVSFSGSLIENLNNIETCGECYGHFSNWESRYYQARHWKTSLGNPRLDFVGFGYHHPLMGLIDYNDTRKQIQAHKAIIQAMFGSDINFSKGFFPPENAFSERMIPALVDEGFEWVLVDNIHFERACKGYPWASGGNLYEPNPSEQVNANPNDWIQLTDVWAGTKISARWAHQPHYAQYVDNSGRVSKIIVVPASRYLGNEDGRGGFGALQYEKVLSQLEPYNTDPKHPILVVLAHDGDNYGGGSEGYYHGNFNAFIDWCKANPTRFVPTTVQDYLDLFPPDEDDIIHVEDGGWSGADNGDPEFKKWNGDPVNGYSPDRNSWAVVTAAKNWIFTADAQQPGNTNTQLGWKHLLNAETSCYWYWDGQSNWDSKPTMASNSAVTAVQTVVNKKNDAIPPTIFLPQREPYNPGYKEWGIEQPKTFKVWSFVYDLNEVSSVNLEYRIDGGPWQSISMNANDFPSQTNPLPIYKAKEYNATISCDALPQACIEYRVKAIDSKGNVAYSATQHVGGDSWFKPSPITFQDVYHTSVSSGSAVNIYASILSNVGNISKAELHYSVSGEAEQTIQMNFQGIWLGIIPASYITMGALISYYITAEDTEGNTARSQTYTFSVPHPIRIFNVTYSMPIIGSPLEIRANIETTAGSIVETQINYTASSNSYSYVQMAYSNGQYVGYIPGNEIKEGLVQFHIYASDSAGNRRESRTYSVAIGGAYYKPSLDGNNDFPESAKKYTNSGTSTTDIVGVWICNDDDFLYMGIELGSDLKANTTQDFVGVYFEDYSSPNATSVRYGNSLQTGVRLEVGWWDVNSFYCEHTYSGSTWAWVKNVNSISYNGANRFLELKIQRVEDTHAGWNNGRTIGLYVATAREAGSWFAGSVSSRLTYTFATNSSVVIEDPVHTNEQPVVTIISPENGTKCSGMVIVDGTAYDSDGYIRYVNLTFSSLKFTIENETNWSFIINVSSFKNGNYPVDVFVTDNEGANAFARIWLIVDNSLPPTVITPYCAINHPTNDQKLKGIIEIMGNATLFGTMRVYVKIENGAWNIANGTSSWRYVWNATAYPEGEYTIYAKASDGVIESKVAKVKVILSYTDKNTIQKEIDNQFSMEIILIAILVGLVCVLMVGLLLRHAKFKNKRNKKEKDNKNGNEK
;
A
#
# COMPACT_ATOMS: atom_id res chain seq x y z
N MET A 1 -18.39 66.00 -9.23
CA MET A 1 -18.38 64.65 -9.82
C MET A 1 -17.00 63.99 -9.92
N ARG A 2 -15.88 64.70 -10.06
CA ARG A 2 -14.55 64.05 -10.13
C ARG A 2 -13.94 63.63 -8.78
N ALA A 3 -14.36 64.22 -7.66
CA ALA A 3 -13.82 63.86 -6.33
C ALA A 3 -14.53 62.64 -5.67
N PHE A 4 -15.79 62.36 -6.03
CA PHE A 4 -16.56 61.24 -5.46
C PHE A 4 -16.12 59.89 -6.06
N GLY A 5 -15.64 59.89 -7.31
CA GLY A 5 -15.07 58.68 -7.95
C GLY A 5 -13.73 58.25 -7.33
N CYS A 6 -12.90 59.18 -6.88
CA CYS A 6 -11.60 58.85 -6.28
C CYS A 6 -11.71 58.21 -4.90
N PHE A 7 -12.75 58.55 -4.12
CA PHE A 7 -12.95 57.99 -2.78
C PHE A 7 -13.52 56.57 -2.81
N VAL A 8 -14.38 56.26 -3.79
CA VAL A 8 -14.91 54.90 -4.02
C VAL A 8 -13.82 53.97 -4.57
N CYS A 9 -12.92 54.46 -5.43
CA CYS A 9 -11.76 53.68 -5.88
C CYS A 9 -10.80 53.33 -4.74
N ALA A 10 -10.58 54.22 -3.76
CA ALA A 10 -9.68 53.95 -2.65
C ALA A 10 -10.20 52.84 -1.71
N LEU A 11 -11.51 52.77 -1.48
CA LEU A 11 -12.14 51.72 -0.65
C LEU A 11 -12.17 50.35 -1.33
N VAL A 12 -12.35 50.31 -2.66
CA VAL A 12 -12.29 49.07 -3.46
C VAL A 12 -10.86 48.53 -3.56
N ILE A 13 -9.87 49.41 -3.62
CA ILE A 13 -8.46 49.01 -3.60
C ILE A 13 -8.08 48.42 -2.24
N LEU A 14 -8.56 49.00 -1.14
CA LEU A 14 -8.26 48.50 0.21
C LEU A 14 -8.90 47.12 0.49
N SER A 15 -10.10 46.84 -0.05
CA SER A 15 -10.73 45.51 0.06
C SER A 15 -10.09 44.45 -0.86
N MET A 16 -9.46 44.86 -1.97
CA MET A 16 -8.72 43.96 -2.87
C MET A 16 -7.37 43.54 -2.29
N PHE A 17 -6.71 44.41 -1.51
CA PHE A 17 -5.44 44.06 -0.85
C PHE A 17 -5.60 43.06 0.29
N THR A 18 -6.72 43.07 1.02
CA THR A 18 -7.00 42.09 2.08
C THR A 18 -7.36 40.70 1.55
N CYS A 19 -7.85 40.61 0.31
CA CYS A 19 -8.21 39.35 -0.34
C CYS A 19 -7.00 38.70 -1.08
N ALA A 20 -6.05 39.53 -1.54
CA ALA A 20 -4.85 39.07 -2.24
C ALA A 20 -3.80 38.42 -1.32
N PHE A 21 -3.74 38.81 -0.04
CA PHE A 21 -2.84 38.17 0.93
C PHE A 21 -3.26 36.74 1.30
N SER A 22 -4.56 36.45 1.33
CA SER A 22 -5.07 35.10 1.60
C SER A 22 -4.92 34.13 0.42
N TYR A 23 -4.70 34.63 -0.80
CA TYR A 23 -4.56 33.81 -2.01
C TYR A 23 -3.10 33.47 -2.37
N ALA A 24 -2.13 34.19 -1.77
CA ALA A 24 -0.70 34.00 -2.04
C ALA A 24 -0.06 32.88 -1.20
N GLU A 25 -0.61 32.58 -0.02
CA GLU A 25 -0.15 31.46 0.83
C GLU A 25 -0.47 30.07 0.24
N GLU A 26 -1.44 29.96 -0.67
CA GLU A 26 -1.96 28.66 -1.14
C GLU A 26 -1.22 28.08 -2.37
N LYS A 27 -0.31 28.85 -3.00
CA LYS A 27 0.31 28.48 -4.29
C LYS A 27 1.77 28.02 -4.23
N GLU A 28 2.46 28.20 -3.11
CA GLU A 28 3.90 27.89 -2.96
C GLU A 28 4.19 26.48 -2.42
N ASN A 29 3.19 25.62 -2.21
CA ASN A 29 3.36 24.38 -1.42
C ASN A 29 2.98 23.04 -2.10
N ARG A 30 2.94 22.92 -3.43
CA ARG A 30 2.73 21.60 -4.08
C ARG A 30 4.07 20.91 -4.39
N GLY A 31 4.60 20.18 -3.40
CA GLY A 31 5.65 19.17 -3.61
C GLY A 31 5.18 18.03 -4.52
N SER A 32 6.10 17.15 -4.95
CA SER A 32 5.78 15.87 -5.57
C SER A 32 4.79 15.10 -4.69
N ILE A 33 3.78 14.45 -5.29
CA ILE A 33 2.85 13.60 -4.55
C ILE A 33 3.63 12.36 -4.12
N PRO A 34 3.79 12.09 -2.81
CA PRO A 34 4.54 10.93 -2.37
C PRO A 34 3.76 9.63 -2.66
N ILE A 35 4.50 8.55 -2.85
CA ILE A 35 3.99 7.18 -2.82
C ILE A 35 3.98 6.73 -1.35
N TYR A 36 2.85 6.20 -0.91
CA TYR A 36 2.69 5.66 0.43
C TYR A 36 3.01 4.17 0.44
N ILE A 37 3.70 3.71 1.49
CA ILE A 37 4.13 2.31 1.62
C ILE A 37 3.61 1.76 2.94
N ALA A 38 2.88 0.64 2.90
CA ALA A 38 2.39 -0.06 4.09
C ALA A 38 2.85 -1.52 4.08
N PHE A 39 3.05 -2.10 5.26
CA PHE A 39 3.47 -3.50 5.42
C PHE A 39 2.35 -4.33 6.02
N HIS A 40 2.18 -5.55 5.50
CA HIS A 40 1.36 -6.57 6.14
C HIS A 40 2.16 -7.86 6.32
N TRP A 41 2.31 -8.28 7.57
CA TRP A 41 3.01 -9.51 7.94
C TRP A 41 2.02 -10.57 8.39
N HIS A 42 1.91 -11.65 7.62
CA HIS A 42 1.02 -12.76 7.91
C HIS A 42 1.71 -13.81 8.79
N MET A 43 1.13 -14.13 9.96
CA MET A 43 1.64 -15.11 10.93
C MET A 43 0.62 -16.23 11.13
N HIS A 44 0.99 -17.46 10.79
CA HIS A 44 0.04 -18.57 10.84
C HIS A 44 0.68 -19.94 11.03
N GLN A 45 0.05 -20.74 11.92
CA GLN A 45 0.21 -22.19 11.97
C GLN A 45 -1.17 -22.82 12.24
N PRO A 46 -1.49 -23.97 11.61
CA PRO A 46 -2.76 -24.65 11.84
C PRO A 46 -2.78 -25.37 13.18
N ILE A 47 -3.96 -25.82 13.58
CA ILE A 47 -4.05 -26.94 14.53
C ILE A 47 -3.65 -28.21 13.76
N TYR A 48 -2.43 -28.69 14.03
CA TYR A 48 -1.76 -29.72 13.24
C TYR A 48 -2.55 -31.01 13.19
N GLN A 49 -3.06 -31.47 14.32
CA GLN A 49 -3.92 -32.62 14.42
C GLN A 49 -5.23 -32.14 15.04
N PRO A 50 -6.39 -32.32 14.35
CA PRO A 50 -7.64 -31.74 14.82
C PRO A 50 -7.84 -31.93 16.31
N TYR A 51 -7.89 -30.79 17.01
CA TYR A 51 -8.07 -30.61 18.46
C TYR A 51 -7.11 -31.33 19.41
N ASP A 52 -6.05 -31.99 18.93
CA ASP A 52 -4.97 -32.45 19.81
C ASP A 52 -4.11 -31.25 20.23
N ASN A 53 -3.49 -31.35 21.40
CA ASN A 53 -2.55 -30.33 21.85
C ASN A 53 -1.28 -30.38 20.98
N VAL A 54 -0.72 -29.23 20.62
CA VAL A 54 0.50 -29.17 19.79
C VAL A 54 1.68 -29.87 20.47
N CYS A 55 1.80 -29.84 21.81
CA CYS A 55 2.87 -30.53 22.53
C CYS A 55 2.72 -32.06 22.41
N ASP A 56 1.49 -32.57 22.46
CA ASP A 56 1.22 -33.99 22.21
C ASP A 56 1.56 -34.36 20.77
N THR A 57 1.21 -33.48 19.82
CA THR A 57 1.51 -33.69 18.41
C THR A 57 3.04 -33.73 18.18
N MET A 58 3.81 -32.81 18.78
CA MET A 58 5.28 -32.79 18.76
C MET A 58 5.91 -34.06 19.34
N SER A 59 5.26 -34.70 20.31
CA SER A 59 5.75 -35.97 20.88
C SER A 59 5.66 -37.13 19.88
N THR A 60 4.74 -37.03 18.92
CA THR A 60 4.52 -38.04 17.87
C THR A 60 5.22 -37.68 16.55
N ASP A 61 5.40 -36.39 16.28
CA ASP A 61 6.06 -35.85 15.10
C ASP A 61 6.98 -34.70 15.52
N SER A 62 8.27 -35.02 15.69
CA SER A 62 9.26 -34.04 16.14
C SER A 62 9.52 -32.92 15.12
N SER A 63 9.15 -33.09 13.85
CA SER A 63 9.36 -32.06 12.83
C SER A 63 8.52 -30.80 13.09
N ILE A 64 7.40 -30.94 13.80
CA ILE A 64 6.57 -29.80 14.23
C ILE A 64 7.34 -28.91 15.19
N ARG A 65 8.19 -29.47 16.06
CA ARG A 65 9.05 -28.68 16.94
C ARG A 65 10.01 -27.80 16.14
N ASP A 66 10.63 -28.36 15.10
CA ASP A 66 11.55 -27.62 14.24
C ASP A 66 10.87 -26.42 13.55
N VAL A 67 9.57 -26.53 13.22
CA VAL A 67 8.80 -25.41 12.66
C VAL A 67 8.75 -24.22 13.61
N PHE A 68 8.51 -24.47 14.90
CA PHE A 68 8.45 -23.40 15.91
C PHE A 68 9.84 -22.90 16.32
N ASP A 69 10.82 -23.80 16.48
CA ASP A 69 12.20 -23.41 16.86
C ASP A 69 12.85 -22.49 15.80
N GLN A 70 12.48 -22.63 14.53
CA GLN A 70 12.95 -21.74 13.45
C GLN A 70 12.23 -20.38 13.41
N ARG A 71 11.12 -20.22 14.15
CA ARG A 71 10.24 -19.05 14.11
C ARG A 71 10.09 -18.36 15.46
N VAL A 72 11.04 -18.57 16.36
CA VAL A 72 11.08 -17.90 17.66
C VAL A 72 10.99 -16.38 17.49
N GLY A 73 11.77 -15.82 16.58
CA GLY A 73 11.84 -14.39 16.31
C GLY A 73 10.52 -13.75 15.84
N PRO A 74 9.95 -14.18 14.69
CA PRO A 74 8.71 -13.63 14.16
C PRO A 74 7.54 -13.77 15.14
N TYR A 75 7.51 -14.83 15.94
CA TYR A 75 6.45 -15.07 16.92
C TYR A 75 6.68 -14.38 18.27
N THR A 76 7.80 -13.69 18.48
CA THR A 76 8.08 -12.98 19.74
C THR A 76 8.32 -11.49 19.51
N THR A 77 9.53 -11.08 19.13
CA THR A 77 9.93 -9.67 19.22
C THR A 77 10.08 -8.97 17.87
N TRP A 78 10.42 -9.69 16.80
CA TRP A 78 10.95 -9.07 15.59
C TRP A 78 10.01 -8.05 14.92
N PRO A 79 8.69 -8.32 14.75
CA PRO A 79 7.77 -7.31 14.22
C PRO A 79 7.66 -6.04 15.06
N ALA A 80 7.70 -6.18 16.38
CA ALA A 80 7.71 -5.03 17.28
C ALA A 80 9.03 -4.26 17.21
N ASP A 81 10.16 -4.96 17.09
CA ASP A 81 11.49 -4.35 16.98
C ASP A 81 11.60 -3.52 15.69
N ALA A 82 11.07 -4.00 14.57
CA ALA A 82 10.97 -3.26 13.31
C ALA A 82 10.14 -1.97 13.45
N VAL A 83 8.94 -2.07 14.05
CA VAL A 83 8.06 -0.91 14.27
C VAL A 83 8.68 0.10 15.25
N GLU A 84 9.37 -0.37 16.29
CA GLU A 84 10.06 0.48 17.26
C GLU A 84 11.21 1.25 16.60
N SER A 85 11.97 0.62 15.71
CA SER A 85 13.03 1.29 14.93
C SER A 85 12.46 2.44 14.10
N GLY A 86 11.32 2.24 13.42
CA GLY A 86 10.67 3.30 12.66
C GLY A 86 10.13 4.44 13.54
N MET A 87 9.58 4.11 14.71
CA MET A 87 9.16 5.09 15.71
C MET A 87 10.35 5.92 16.23
N ASN A 88 11.45 5.26 16.60
CA ASN A 88 12.68 5.92 17.09
C ASN A 88 13.33 6.80 16.01
N ALA A 89 13.15 6.45 14.74
CA ALA A 89 13.61 7.22 13.59
C ALA A 89 12.75 8.47 13.30
N GLY A 90 11.66 8.69 14.05
CA GLY A 90 10.78 9.85 13.89
C GLY A 90 9.78 9.74 12.73
N LEU A 91 9.55 8.53 12.20
CA LEU A 91 8.59 8.31 11.12
C LEU A 91 7.17 8.24 11.70
N GLU A 92 6.44 9.35 11.61
CA GLU A 92 5.18 9.59 12.33
C GLU A 92 4.05 8.59 12.03
N HIS A 93 3.96 8.13 10.78
CA HIS A 93 2.91 7.23 10.30
C HIS A 93 3.36 5.77 10.15
N LEU A 94 4.67 5.48 10.28
CA LEU A 94 5.20 4.14 10.06
C LEU A 94 4.62 3.13 11.05
N GLY A 95 4.09 2.06 10.51
CA GLY A 95 3.63 0.88 11.24
C GLY A 95 3.41 -0.28 10.29
N ALA A 96 2.82 -1.35 10.79
CA ALA A 96 2.48 -2.54 10.02
C ALA A 96 1.15 -3.12 10.47
N GLN A 97 0.50 -3.80 9.54
CA GLN A 97 -0.63 -4.67 9.80
C GLN A 97 -0.09 -6.08 10.08
N VAL A 98 -0.64 -6.76 11.08
CA VAL A 98 -0.31 -8.15 11.39
C VAL A 98 -1.58 -8.98 11.39
N SER A 99 -1.66 -9.98 10.51
CA SER A 99 -2.67 -11.02 10.66
C SER A 99 -2.07 -12.16 11.46
N PHE A 100 -2.64 -12.42 12.64
CA PHE A 100 -2.14 -13.42 13.57
C PHE A 100 -3.27 -14.41 13.87
N SER A 101 -3.15 -15.63 13.35
CA SER A 101 -4.24 -16.60 13.46
C SER A 101 -4.53 -17.07 14.89
N GLY A 102 -5.80 -17.36 15.19
CA GLY A 102 -6.20 -17.87 16.50
C GLY A 102 -5.59 -19.24 16.80
N SER A 103 -5.45 -20.10 15.79
CA SER A 103 -4.77 -21.39 15.92
C SER A 103 -3.30 -21.27 16.28
N LEU A 104 -2.58 -20.27 15.75
CA LEU A 104 -1.19 -20.02 16.13
C LEU A 104 -1.10 -19.58 17.60
N ILE A 105 -1.97 -18.68 18.03
CA ILE A 105 -2.02 -18.24 19.44
C ILE A 105 -2.31 -19.43 20.36
N GLU A 106 -3.26 -20.29 20.01
CA GLU A 106 -3.58 -21.51 20.77
C GLU A 106 -2.36 -22.43 20.86
N ASN A 107 -1.61 -22.61 19.77
CA ASN A 107 -0.38 -23.39 19.77
C ASN A 107 0.71 -22.77 20.66
N LEU A 108 0.97 -21.46 20.56
CA LEU A 108 2.01 -20.78 21.34
C LEU A 108 1.71 -20.81 22.84
N ASN A 109 0.45 -20.59 23.24
CA ASN A 109 0.02 -20.72 24.63
C ASN A 109 0.21 -22.14 25.18
N ASN A 110 -0.05 -23.15 24.36
CA ASN A 110 0.18 -24.54 24.72
C ASN A 110 1.68 -24.84 24.87
N ILE A 111 2.51 -24.39 23.92
CA ILE A 111 3.98 -24.57 23.95
C ILE A 111 4.59 -23.92 25.19
N GLU A 112 4.17 -22.70 25.52
CA GLU A 112 4.56 -22.02 26.75
C GLU A 112 4.17 -22.83 27.99
N THR A 113 2.93 -23.29 28.06
CA THR A 113 2.41 -24.06 29.22
C THR A 113 3.16 -25.37 29.43
N CYS A 114 3.48 -26.09 28.35
CA CYS A 114 4.17 -27.37 28.42
C CYS A 114 5.70 -27.24 28.49
N GLY A 115 6.25 -26.03 28.31
CA GLY A 115 7.69 -25.75 28.35
C GLY A 115 8.48 -26.32 27.18
N GLU A 116 7.82 -26.57 26.04
CA GLU A 116 8.46 -27.09 24.84
C GLU A 116 9.25 -25.99 24.10
N CYS A 117 9.90 -26.35 22.98
CA CYS A 117 10.77 -25.44 22.21
C CYS A 117 11.82 -24.74 23.09
N TYR A 118 12.46 -25.51 23.98
CA TYR A 118 13.50 -25.06 24.92
C TYR A 118 13.10 -23.84 25.79
N GLY A 119 11.79 -23.61 25.99
CA GLY A 119 11.27 -22.47 26.74
C GLY A 119 11.34 -21.13 25.99
N HIS A 120 11.61 -21.13 24.68
CA HIS A 120 11.74 -19.92 23.86
C HIS A 120 10.47 -19.08 23.79
N PHE A 121 9.30 -19.68 23.99
CA PHE A 121 8.00 -18.99 23.97
C PHE A 121 7.48 -18.60 25.36
N SER A 122 8.34 -18.58 26.38
CA SER A 122 7.97 -18.00 27.68
C SER A 122 7.69 -16.51 27.51
N ASN A 123 6.47 -16.07 27.84
CA ASN A 123 6.02 -14.67 27.75
C ASN A 123 6.18 -14.09 26.33
N TRP A 124 5.92 -14.94 25.32
CA TRP A 124 6.08 -14.64 23.90
C TRP A 124 5.23 -13.45 23.42
N GLU A 125 4.06 -13.27 24.01
CA GLU A 125 3.05 -12.28 23.64
C GLU A 125 3.38 -10.86 24.09
N SER A 126 4.26 -10.73 25.10
CA SER A 126 4.47 -9.47 25.81
C SER A 126 4.95 -8.32 24.93
N ARG A 127 5.81 -8.62 23.96
CA ARG A 127 6.38 -7.61 23.06
C ARG A 127 5.36 -7.16 22.00
N TYR A 128 4.55 -8.08 21.49
CA TYR A 128 3.39 -7.77 20.66
C TYR A 128 2.35 -6.92 21.40
N TYR A 129 2.04 -7.27 22.66
CA TYR A 129 1.14 -6.47 23.51
C TYR A 129 1.65 -5.03 23.62
N GLN A 130 2.93 -4.83 23.94
CA GLN A 130 3.54 -3.50 24.03
C GLN A 130 3.43 -2.73 22.70
N ALA A 131 3.81 -3.37 21.59
CA ALA A 131 3.82 -2.72 20.28
C ALA A 131 2.44 -2.28 19.80
N ARG A 132 1.40 -3.07 20.12
CA ARG A 132 0.00 -2.73 19.81
C ARG A 132 -0.43 -1.41 20.47
N HIS A 133 0.16 -1.05 21.61
CA HIS A 133 -0.16 0.20 22.33
C HIS A 133 0.51 1.43 21.71
N TRP A 134 1.56 1.27 20.91
CA TRP A 134 2.20 2.40 20.25
C TRP A 134 1.30 3.00 19.17
N LYS A 135 1.32 4.32 19.09
CA LYS A 135 0.43 5.08 18.21
C LYS A 135 1.19 5.83 17.12
N THR A 136 0.59 5.90 15.95
CA THR A 136 0.96 6.85 14.89
C THR A 136 0.58 8.27 15.32
N SER A 137 1.00 9.29 14.56
CA SER A 137 0.60 10.67 14.82
C SER A 137 -0.91 10.92 14.68
N LEU A 138 -1.64 10.04 13.97
CA LEU A 138 -3.10 10.08 13.87
C LEU A 138 -3.82 9.29 14.98
N GLY A 139 -3.09 8.65 15.88
CA GLY A 139 -3.64 7.93 17.02
C GLY A 139 -4.05 6.48 16.73
N ASN A 140 -3.74 5.96 15.54
CA ASN A 140 -3.96 4.55 15.19
C ASN A 140 -2.81 3.68 15.73
N PRO A 141 -3.05 2.37 15.99
CA PRO A 141 -1.97 1.45 16.37
C PRO A 141 -0.86 1.38 15.32
N ARG A 142 0.41 1.40 15.74
CA ARG A 142 1.55 1.16 14.83
C ARG A 142 1.70 -0.31 14.47
N LEU A 143 1.35 -1.22 15.38
CA LEU A 143 1.23 -2.64 15.09
C LEU A 143 -0.25 -3.01 15.18
N ASP A 144 -0.93 -3.02 14.04
CA ASP A 144 -2.37 -3.23 13.98
C ASP A 144 -2.72 -4.69 13.71
N PHE A 145 -3.35 -5.35 14.67
CA PHE A 145 -3.83 -6.73 14.51
C PHE A 145 -5.11 -6.74 13.68
N VAL A 146 -4.95 -6.89 12.36
CA VAL A 146 -6.07 -6.94 11.43
C VAL A 146 -6.95 -8.16 11.71
N GLY A 147 -8.24 -8.01 11.43
CA GLY A 147 -9.19 -9.11 11.51
C GLY A 147 -8.77 -10.28 10.64
N PHE A 148 -9.01 -11.47 11.17
CA PHE A 148 -8.61 -12.71 10.55
C PHE A 148 -9.61 -13.84 10.84
N GLY A 149 -9.54 -14.96 10.12
CA GLY A 149 -10.27 -16.17 10.49
C GLY A 149 -9.49 -16.99 11.51
N TYR A 150 -10.14 -17.41 12.60
CA TYR A 150 -9.46 -18.08 13.71
C TYR A 150 -8.59 -19.26 13.27
N HIS A 151 -9.15 -20.16 12.44
CA HIS A 151 -8.45 -21.34 11.92
C HIS A 151 -7.91 -21.15 10.49
N HIS A 152 -7.75 -19.92 9.99
CA HIS A 152 -7.27 -19.67 8.63
C HIS A 152 -8.13 -20.36 7.54
N PRO A 153 -9.46 -20.15 7.51
CA PRO A 153 -10.32 -20.79 6.51
C PRO A 153 -10.27 -20.08 5.17
N LEU A 154 -10.51 -20.80 4.07
CA LEU A 154 -10.66 -20.17 2.76
C LEU A 154 -12.04 -19.50 2.64
N MET A 155 -12.13 -18.24 3.07
CA MET A 155 -13.40 -17.58 3.33
C MET A 155 -14.28 -17.38 2.08
N GLY A 156 -13.69 -17.31 0.88
CA GLY A 156 -14.44 -17.25 -0.39
C GLY A 156 -15.28 -18.50 -0.70
N LEU A 157 -15.04 -19.62 0.01
CA LEU A 157 -15.72 -20.91 -0.16
C LEU A 157 -16.59 -21.33 1.04
N ILE A 158 -16.67 -20.53 2.11
CA ILE A 158 -17.51 -20.82 3.29
C ILE A 158 -18.72 -19.89 3.37
N ASP A 159 -19.70 -20.23 4.22
CA ASP A 159 -20.95 -19.50 4.30
C ASP A 159 -20.85 -18.33 5.30
N TYR A 160 -21.75 -17.36 5.15
CA TYR A 160 -21.85 -16.18 6.00
C TYR A 160 -21.75 -16.48 7.51
N ASN A 161 -22.45 -17.51 7.99
CA ASN A 161 -22.45 -17.85 9.42
C ASN A 161 -21.06 -18.33 9.88
N ASP A 162 -20.39 -19.14 9.07
CA ASP A 162 -19.09 -19.74 9.38
C ASP A 162 -18.03 -18.64 9.43
N THR A 163 -18.02 -17.77 8.41
CA THR A 163 -17.15 -16.59 8.36
C THR A 163 -17.29 -15.75 9.62
N ARG A 164 -18.52 -15.46 10.06
CA ARG A 164 -18.76 -14.68 11.28
C ARG A 164 -18.28 -15.40 12.53
N LYS A 165 -18.50 -16.71 12.67
CA LYS A 165 -18.03 -17.48 13.83
C LYS A 165 -16.50 -17.55 13.90
N GLN A 166 -15.82 -17.68 12.76
CA GLN A 166 -14.36 -17.59 12.65
C GLN A 166 -13.84 -16.23 13.13
N ILE A 167 -14.48 -15.14 12.69
CA ILE A 167 -14.12 -13.77 13.07
C ILE A 167 -14.39 -13.53 14.56
N GLN A 168 -15.54 -13.96 15.07
CA GLN A 168 -15.92 -13.77 16.48
C GLN A 168 -14.95 -14.49 17.42
N ALA A 169 -14.56 -15.72 17.08
CA ALA A 169 -13.54 -16.45 17.81
C ALA A 169 -12.19 -15.72 17.76
N HIS A 170 -11.79 -15.21 16.57
CA HIS A 170 -10.54 -14.47 16.40
C HIS A 170 -10.49 -13.17 17.22
N LYS A 171 -11.56 -12.38 17.19
CA LYS A 171 -11.69 -11.17 18.03
C LYS A 171 -11.52 -11.49 19.51
N ALA A 172 -12.19 -12.54 19.98
CA ALA A 172 -12.13 -12.93 21.38
C ALA A 172 -10.71 -13.27 21.83
N ILE A 173 -9.97 -14.07 21.04
CA ILE A 173 -8.61 -14.48 21.42
C ILE A 173 -7.60 -13.33 21.32
N ILE A 174 -7.70 -12.47 20.30
CA ILE A 174 -6.83 -11.28 20.18
C ILE A 174 -7.06 -10.33 21.36
N GLN A 175 -8.31 -10.07 21.72
CA GLN A 175 -8.63 -9.19 22.87
C GLN A 175 -8.19 -9.80 24.20
N ALA A 176 -8.27 -11.12 24.34
CA ALA A 176 -7.79 -11.82 25.53
C ALA A 176 -6.27 -11.76 25.66
N MET A 177 -5.52 -11.95 24.57
CA MET A 177 -4.06 -12.00 24.59
C MET A 177 -3.40 -10.63 24.55
N PHE A 178 -3.89 -9.73 23.70
CA PHE A 178 -3.21 -8.48 23.36
C PHE A 178 -3.92 -7.23 23.89
N GLY A 179 -4.83 -7.39 24.85
CA GLY A 179 -5.57 -6.29 25.48
C GLY A 179 -6.91 -5.99 24.81
N SER A 180 -7.91 -5.68 25.65
CA SER A 180 -9.27 -5.26 25.25
C SER A 180 -9.49 -3.76 25.38
N ASP A 181 -8.50 -3.05 25.94
CA ASP A 181 -8.43 -1.60 26.06
C ASP A 181 -8.08 -0.91 24.73
N ILE A 182 -7.54 -1.66 23.78
CA ILE A 182 -7.37 -1.25 22.39
C ILE A 182 -8.51 -1.84 21.56
N ASN A 183 -9.21 -0.97 20.82
CA ASN A 183 -10.23 -1.41 19.87
C ASN A 183 -9.66 -2.43 18.88
N PHE A 184 -10.49 -3.38 18.48
CA PHE A 184 -10.13 -4.31 17.42
C PHE A 184 -9.94 -3.54 16.10
N SER A 185 -9.05 -4.02 15.22
CA SER A 185 -8.77 -3.36 13.94
C SER A 185 -10.04 -3.21 13.11
N LYS A 186 -10.09 -2.13 12.33
CA LYS A 186 -11.10 -1.90 11.29
C LYS A 186 -10.80 -2.65 10.00
N GLY A 187 -9.58 -3.14 9.87
CA GLY A 187 -9.10 -3.87 8.70
C GLY A 187 -9.27 -5.38 8.81
N PHE A 188 -9.30 -6.01 7.64
CA PHE A 188 -9.37 -7.46 7.52
C PHE A 188 -8.33 -7.98 6.52
N PHE A 189 -7.66 -9.07 6.85
CA PHE A 189 -6.88 -9.85 5.90
C PHE A 189 -7.60 -11.18 5.64
N PRO A 190 -8.12 -11.43 4.44
CA PRO A 190 -8.64 -12.75 4.09
C PRO A 190 -7.49 -13.77 4.14
N PRO A 191 -7.65 -14.93 4.80
CA PRO A 191 -6.65 -16.01 4.73
C PRO A 191 -6.29 -16.32 3.27
N GLU A 192 -4.99 -16.47 2.98
CA GLU A 192 -4.44 -16.62 1.61
C GLU A 192 -4.64 -15.41 0.68
N ASN A 193 -4.96 -14.26 1.26
CA ASN A 193 -5.56 -13.12 0.56
C ASN A 193 -6.78 -13.51 -0.30
N ALA A 194 -7.44 -14.64 -0.03
CA ALA A 194 -8.52 -15.19 -0.82
C ALA A 194 -9.81 -14.38 -0.63
N PHE A 195 -10.03 -13.46 -1.55
CA PHE A 195 -11.18 -12.56 -1.52
C PHE A 195 -12.28 -13.02 -2.48
N SER A 196 -13.51 -12.78 -2.06
CA SER A 196 -14.70 -12.84 -2.91
C SER A 196 -15.68 -11.80 -2.39
N GLU A 197 -16.36 -11.08 -3.27
CA GLU A 197 -17.38 -10.10 -2.88
C GLU A 197 -18.47 -10.74 -1.99
N ARG A 198 -18.72 -12.05 -2.14
CA ARG A 198 -19.69 -12.80 -1.31
C ARG A 198 -19.40 -12.76 0.19
N MET A 199 -18.16 -12.50 0.61
CA MET A 199 -17.79 -12.42 2.02
C MET A 199 -18.05 -11.03 2.64
N ILE A 200 -18.24 -10.00 1.82
CA ILE A 200 -18.43 -8.60 2.25
C ILE A 200 -19.51 -8.46 3.33
N PRO A 201 -20.71 -9.07 3.21
CA PRO A 201 -21.74 -8.92 4.24
C PRO A 201 -21.30 -9.42 5.61
N ALA A 202 -20.55 -10.52 5.67
CA ALA A 202 -20.05 -11.05 6.94
C ALA A 202 -19.00 -10.12 7.56
N LEU A 203 -18.14 -9.52 6.73
CA LEU A 203 -17.14 -8.56 7.20
C LEU A 203 -17.79 -7.27 7.74
N VAL A 204 -18.75 -6.71 7.00
CA VAL A 204 -19.47 -5.49 7.39
C VAL A 204 -20.31 -5.71 8.65
N ASP A 205 -21.03 -6.84 8.75
CA ASP A 205 -21.82 -7.18 9.94
C ASP A 205 -20.96 -7.45 11.18
N GLU A 206 -19.67 -7.75 10.98
CA GLU A 206 -18.65 -7.83 12.02
C GLU A 206 -17.91 -6.51 12.26
N GLY A 207 -18.26 -5.43 11.55
CA GLY A 207 -17.74 -4.08 11.82
C GLY A 207 -16.38 -3.78 11.18
N PHE A 208 -15.96 -4.51 10.15
CA PHE A 208 -14.80 -4.14 9.34
C PHE A 208 -15.17 -3.06 8.33
N GLU A 209 -14.23 -2.12 8.11
CA GLU A 209 -14.37 -0.98 7.20
C GLU A 209 -13.55 -1.17 5.91
N TRP A 210 -12.45 -1.93 5.98
CA TRP A 210 -11.59 -2.22 4.84
C TRP A 210 -11.01 -3.63 4.86
N VAL A 211 -10.63 -4.14 3.69
CA VAL A 211 -10.08 -5.50 3.49
C VAL A 211 -8.94 -5.49 2.48
N LEU A 212 -7.85 -6.20 2.78
CA LEU A 212 -6.74 -6.39 1.83
C LEU A 212 -7.12 -7.36 0.71
N VAL A 213 -6.75 -7.03 -0.52
CA VAL A 213 -7.01 -7.86 -1.72
C VAL A 213 -5.80 -7.83 -2.65
N ASP A 214 -5.33 -8.97 -3.14
CA ASP A 214 -4.27 -9.02 -4.17
C ASP A 214 -4.73 -8.24 -5.41
N ASN A 215 -3.94 -7.24 -5.80
CA ASN A 215 -4.35 -6.25 -6.79
C ASN A 215 -4.52 -6.81 -8.21
N ILE A 216 -4.03 -8.03 -8.51
CA ILE A 216 -4.35 -8.63 -9.81
C ILE A 216 -5.85 -8.81 -10.02
N HIS A 217 -6.62 -9.00 -8.94
CA HIS A 217 -8.06 -9.23 -9.02
C HIS A 217 -8.82 -7.97 -9.40
N PHE A 218 -8.19 -6.81 -9.22
CA PHE A 218 -8.70 -5.53 -9.71
C PHE A 218 -8.38 -5.42 -11.21
N GLU A 219 -7.15 -5.78 -11.58
CA GLU A 219 -6.61 -5.70 -12.94
C GLU A 219 -7.31 -6.65 -13.90
N ARG A 220 -7.55 -7.90 -13.49
CA ARG A 220 -8.21 -8.93 -14.31
C ARG A 220 -9.68 -8.62 -14.54
N ALA A 221 -10.31 -7.94 -13.59
CA ALA A 221 -11.65 -7.39 -13.74
C ALA A 221 -11.71 -6.14 -14.65
N CYS A 222 -10.59 -5.62 -15.16
CA CYS A 222 -10.59 -4.50 -16.10
C CYS A 222 -10.77 -4.94 -17.54
N LYS A 223 -11.58 -4.17 -18.29
CA LYS A 223 -11.69 -4.29 -19.74
C LYS A 223 -10.34 -4.10 -20.41
N GLY A 224 -9.93 -5.06 -21.22
CA GLY A 224 -8.65 -5.00 -21.93
C GLY A 224 -7.44 -5.22 -21.03
N TYR A 225 -7.60 -5.94 -19.91
CA TYR A 225 -6.50 -6.49 -19.13
C TYR A 225 -5.45 -7.12 -20.07
N PRO A 226 -4.16 -6.70 -19.99
CA PRO A 226 -3.09 -7.18 -20.88
C PRO A 226 -2.61 -8.58 -20.46
N TRP A 227 -3.51 -9.56 -20.56
CA TRP A 227 -3.22 -10.94 -20.18
C TRP A 227 -1.99 -11.49 -20.91
N ALA A 228 -1.15 -12.19 -20.14
CA ALA A 228 -0.06 -12.99 -20.66
C ALA A 228 0.11 -14.24 -19.80
N SER A 229 0.51 -15.35 -20.43
CA SER A 229 0.71 -16.63 -19.75
C SER A 229 1.80 -16.58 -18.67
N GLY A 230 2.68 -15.57 -18.69
CA GLY A 230 3.70 -15.36 -17.67
C GLY A 230 3.13 -15.11 -16.26
N GLY A 231 1.86 -14.67 -16.14
CA GLY A 231 1.17 -14.51 -14.86
C GLY A 231 0.64 -15.81 -14.26
N ASN A 232 0.79 -16.94 -14.96
CA ASN A 232 0.31 -18.26 -14.56
C ASN A 232 -1.18 -18.30 -14.14
N LEU A 233 -2.02 -17.59 -14.89
CA LEU A 233 -3.48 -17.67 -14.78
C LEU A 233 -4.08 -17.77 -16.18
N TYR A 234 -5.23 -18.44 -16.31
CA TYR A 234 -6.05 -18.42 -17.52
C TYR A 234 -6.48 -17.00 -17.89
N GLU A 235 -6.92 -16.80 -19.13
CA GLU A 235 -7.60 -15.57 -19.52
C GLU A 235 -8.77 -15.26 -18.55
N PRO A 236 -9.00 -14.00 -18.15
CA PRO A 236 -10.14 -13.66 -17.32
C PRO A 236 -11.44 -13.97 -18.06
N ASN A 237 -12.46 -14.39 -17.31
CA ASN A 237 -13.78 -14.54 -17.89
C ASN A 237 -14.31 -13.16 -18.31
N PRO A 238 -14.84 -13.00 -19.54
CA PRO A 238 -15.38 -11.71 -19.99
C PRO A 238 -16.45 -11.12 -19.07
N SER A 239 -17.19 -11.97 -18.36
CA SER A 239 -18.23 -11.53 -17.43
C SER A 239 -17.67 -10.86 -16.18
N GLU A 240 -16.42 -11.17 -15.82
CA GLU A 240 -15.69 -10.55 -14.71
C GLU A 240 -15.01 -9.24 -15.16
N GLN A 241 -14.88 -8.98 -16.48
CA GLN A 241 -14.23 -7.78 -17.02
C GLN A 241 -15.17 -6.56 -17.03
N VAL A 242 -15.64 -6.19 -15.84
CA VAL A 242 -16.64 -5.15 -15.63
C VAL A 242 -16.01 -3.75 -15.56
N ASN A 243 -14.84 -3.64 -14.93
CA ASN A 243 -14.20 -2.36 -14.65
C ASN A 243 -13.72 -1.68 -15.93
N ALA A 244 -13.72 -0.35 -15.93
CA ALA A 244 -13.13 0.41 -17.03
C ALA A 244 -11.63 0.11 -17.15
N ASN A 245 -11.08 0.23 -18.36
CA ASN A 245 -9.63 0.14 -18.53
C ASN A 245 -8.97 1.33 -17.81
N PRO A 246 -8.01 1.11 -16.88
CA PRO A 246 -7.38 2.20 -16.15
C PRO A 246 -6.42 3.02 -17.01
N ASN A 247 -6.02 2.50 -18.19
CA ASN A 247 -5.13 3.13 -19.16
C ASN A 247 -3.72 3.47 -18.61
N ASP A 248 -3.24 2.71 -17.62
CA ASP A 248 -1.96 2.93 -16.94
C ASP A 248 -1.09 1.66 -16.83
N TRP A 249 -1.25 0.74 -17.79
CA TRP A 249 -0.53 -0.53 -17.82
C TRP A 249 0.98 -0.36 -18.00
N ILE A 250 1.78 -0.84 -17.06
CA ILE A 250 3.24 -0.85 -17.10
C ILE A 250 3.80 -2.28 -16.94
N GLN A 251 4.87 -2.57 -17.67
CA GLN A 251 5.72 -3.73 -17.37
C GLN A 251 6.81 -3.26 -16.40
N LEU A 252 6.79 -3.76 -15.16
CA LEU A 252 7.86 -3.47 -14.23
C LEU A 252 9.16 -4.17 -14.65
N THR A 253 10.29 -3.50 -14.43
CA THR A 253 11.64 -4.08 -14.52
C THR A 253 12.28 -4.15 -13.14
N ASP A 254 13.35 -4.95 -13.01
CA ASP A 254 14.11 -5.14 -11.75
C ASP A 254 13.30 -5.78 -10.61
N VAL A 255 12.15 -6.35 -10.94
CA VAL A 255 11.33 -7.26 -10.12
C VAL A 255 10.73 -8.31 -11.04
N TRP A 256 10.48 -9.52 -10.53
CA TRP A 256 9.75 -10.51 -11.30
C TRP A 256 8.27 -10.11 -11.41
N ALA A 257 7.86 -9.71 -12.61
CA ALA A 257 6.47 -9.37 -12.94
C ALA A 257 6.06 -10.09 -14.23
N GLY A 258 5.35 -11.21 -14.09
CA GLY A 258 4.95 -12.07 -15.21
C GLY A 258 3.92 -11.47 -16.17
N THR A 259 3.18 -10.46 -15.71
CA THR A 259 2.24 -9.65 -16.50
C THR A 259 2.48 -8.16 -16.25
N LYS A 260 1.91 -7.33 -17.13
CA LYS A 260 1.83 -5.89 -16.88
C LYS A 260 0.83 -5.63 -15.75
N ILE A 261 1.12 -4.62 -14.94
CA ILE A 261 0.27 -4.16 -13.84
C ILE A 261 -0.35 -2.80 -14.16
N SER A 262 -1.43 -2.44 -13.47
CA SER A 262 -1.94 -1.07 -13.41
C SER A 262 -1.12 -0.27 -12.40
N ALA A 263 -0.40 0.75 -12.88
CA ALA A 263 0.58 1.46 -12.07
C ALA A 263 -0.05 2.28 -10.93
N ARG A 264 -1.16 2.98 -11.19
CA ARG A 264 -1.84 3.82 -10.20
C ARG A 264 -3.14 3.20 -9.73
N TRP A 265 -4.04 2.87 -10.66
CA TRP A 265 -5.42 2.53 -10.32
C TRP A 265 -5.48 1.27 -9.44
N ALA A 266 -4.80 0.17 -9.82
CA ALA A 266 -4.71 -1.02 -8.96
C ALA A 266 -3.74 -0.88 -7.75
N HIS A 267 -3.34 0.35 -7.40
CA HIS A 267 -2.61 0.71 -6.19
C HIS A 267 -3.32 1.82 -5.41
N GLN A 268 -4.60 2.06 -5.68
CA GLN A 268 -5.47 2.94 -4.92
C GLN A 268 -6.56 2.08 -4.25
N PRO A 269 -6.95 2.38 -3.00
CA PRO A 269 -8.14 1.78 -2.42
C PRO A 269 -9.40 2.17 -3.21
N HIS A 270 -10.36 1.25 -3.29
CA HIS A 270 -11.66 1.43 -3.92
C HIS A 270 -12.77 0.87 -3.03
N TYR A 271 -14.04 1.11 -3.32
CA TYR A 271 -15.12 0.31 -2.75
C TYR A 271 -15.38 -0.92 -3.62
N ALA A 272 -15.70 -2.05 -3.00
CA ALA A 272 -16.37 -3.17 -3.64
C ALA A 272 -17.72 -3.42 -2.96
N GLN A 273 -18.68 -3.98 -3.70
CA GLN A 273 -20.01 -4.26 -3.16
C GLN A 273 -20.49 -5.66 -3.50
N TYR A 274 -21.37 -6.18 -2.65
CA TYR A 274 -22.10 -7.41 -2.91
C TYR A 274 -23.59 -7.19 -2.74
N VAL A 275 -24.36 -7.73 -3.68
CA VAL A 275 -25.82 -7.71 -3.68
C VAL A 275 -26.32 -9.13 -3.45
N ASP A 276 -26.92 -9.40 -2.30
CA ASP A 276 -27.41 -10.75 -2.00
C ASP A 276 -28.72 -11.08 -2.74
N ASN A 277 -29.17 -12.33 -2.64
CA ASN A 277 -30.40 -12.79 -3.31
C ASN A 277 -31.67 -12.03 -2.87
N SER A 278 -31.63 -11.32 -1.73
CA SER A 278 -32.71 -10.45 -1.26
C SER A 278 -32.59 -9.02 -1.78
N GLY A 279 -31.51 -8.70 -2.50
CA GLY A 279 -31.14 -7.39 -2.99
C GLY A 279 -30.56 -6.46 -1.92
N ARG A 280 -30.13 -6.99 -0.76
CA ARG A 280 -29.39 -6.20 0.23
C ARG A 280 -27.98 -5.96 -0.30
N VAL A 281 -27.57 -4.70 -0.27
CA VAL A 281 -26.24 -4.26 -0.68
C VAL A 281 -25.36 -4.17 0.57
N SER A 282 -24.17 -4.76 0.50
CA SER A 282 -23.09 -4.56 1.47
C SER A 282 -21.87 -4.03 0.73
N LYS A 283 -21.18 -3.05 1.31
CA LYS A 283 -20.05 -2.35 0.67
C LYS A 283 -18.88 -2.26 1.65
N ILE A 284 -17.66 -2.45 1.17
CA ILE A 284 -16.42 -2.34 1.97
C ILE A 284 -15.31 -1.72 1.12
N ILE A 285 -14.33 -1.07 1.76
CA ILE A 285 -13.13 -0.59 1.05
C ILE A 285 -12.22 -1.79 0.77
N VAL A 286 -11.87 -2.02 -0.48
CA VAL A 286 -10.85 -2.99 -0.90
C VAL A 286 -9.53 -2.26 -1.07
N VAL A 287 -8.52 -2.70 -0.32
CA VAL A 287 -7.18 -2.11 -0.29
C VAL A 287 -6.22 -3.02 -1.07
N PRO A 288 -5.55 -2.53 -2.12
CA PRO A 288 -4.72 -3.36 -2.99
C PRO A 288 -3.41 -3.78 -2.30
N ALA A 289 -3.25 -5.09 -2.09
CA ALA A 289 -1.99 -5.73 -1.81
C ALA A 289 -1.21 -5.89 -3.13
N SER A 290 -0.02 -5.28 -3.21
CA SER A 290 0.76 -5.25 -4.44
C SER A 290 1.42 -6.60 -4.70
N ARG A 291 0.85 -7.40 -5.60
CA ARG A 291 1.27 -8.78 -5.92
C ARG A 291 2.78 -8.98 -6.03
N TYR A 292 3.41 -8.29 -6.99
CA TYR A 292 4.81 -8.56 -7.31
C TYR A 292 5.77 -7.94 -6.29
N LEU A 293 5.48 -6.72 -5.83
CA LEU A 293 6.36 -6.03 -4.88
C LEU A 293 6.27 -6.68 -3.49
N GLY A 294 5.07 -7.06 -3.02
CA GLY A 294 4.90 -7.75 -1.74
C GLY A 294 5.56 -9.13 -1.74
N ASN A 295 5.46 -9.88 -2.85
CA ASN A 295 6.15 -11.16 -2.99
C ASN A 295 7.67 -11.03 -3.02
N GLU A 296 8.21 -10.01 -3.69
CA GLU A 296 9.66 -9.77 -3.69
C GLU A 296 10.15 -9.23 -2.34
N ASP A 297 9.36 -8.39 -1.66
CA ASP A 297 9.65 -7.93 -0.31
C ASP A 297 9.70 -9.11 0.69
N GLY A 298 8.74 -10.02 0.62
CA GLY A 298 8.72 -11.23 1.47
C GLY A 298 9.89 -12.18 1.25
N ARG A 299 10.69 -12.01 0.18
CA ARG A 299 11.95 -12.76 -0.02
C ARG A 299 13.13 -12.23 0.78
N GLY A 300 13.06 -11.00 1.30
CA GLY A 300 14.15 -10.45 2.10
C GLY A 300 14.22 -8.93 2.25
N GLY A 301 13.14 -8.18 2.03
CA GLY A 301 13.13 -6.73 2.21
C GLY A 301 14.10 -6.04 1.25
N PHE A 302 14.86 -5.06 1.77
CA PHE A 302 15.96 -4.40 1.04
C PHE A 302 17.03 -5.38 0.51
N GLY A 303 17.11 -6.60 1.04
CA GLY A 303 17.97 -7.65 0.51
C GLY A 303 17.48 -8.29 -0.78
N ALA A 304 16.22 -8.05 -1.18
CA ALA A 304 15.59 -8.63 -2.37
C ALA A 304 14.93 -7.57 -3.26
N LEU A 305 13.98 -6.81 -2.73
CA LEU A 305 13.27 -5.77 -3.48
C LEU A 305 14.15 -4.54 -3.70
N GLN A 306 14.34 -4.15 -4.96
CA GLN A 306 15.09 -2.94 -5.34
C GLN A 306 14.20 -1.69 -5.19
N TYR A 307 13.86 -1.31 -3.95
CA TYR A 307 12.88 -0.27 -3.60
C TYR A 307 12.95 0.99 -4.48
N GLU A 308 14.09 1.67 -4.53
CA GLU A 308 14.26 2.89 -5.33
C GLU A 308 13.98 2.65 -6.82
N LYS A 309 14.57 1.59 -7.41
CA LYS A 309 14.43 1.32 -8.85
C LYS A 309 13.02 0.90 -9.24
N VAL A 310 12.37 0.10 -8.39
CA VAL A 310 11.05 -0.47 -8.68
C VAL A 310 9.95 0.54 -8.40
N LEU A 311 9.92 1.17 -7.23
CA LEU A 311 8.85 2.10 -6.87
C LEU A 311 8.92 3.42 -7.66
N SER A 312 10.11 3.89 -8.06
CA SER A 312 10.24 5.08 -8.93
C SER A 312 9.57 4.90 -10.31
N GLN A 313 9.36 3.67 -10.76
CA GLN A 313 8.62 3.39 -12.01
C GLN A 313 7.12 3.76 -11.88
N LEU A 314 6.58 3.87 -10.67
CA LEU A 314 5.19 4.23 -10.39
C LEU A 314 4.97 5.75 -10.27
N GLU A 315 6.01 6.53 -9.94
CA GLU A 315 5.92 7.99 -9.74
C GLU A 315 5.30 8.76 -10.93
N PRO A 316 5.59 8.43 -12.21
CA PRO A 316 4.96 9.11 -13.34
C PRO A 316 3.44 8.96 -13.41
N TYR A 317 2.89 7.93 -12.75
CA TYR A 317 1.47 7.66 -12.68
C TYR A 317 0.83 8.28 -11.44
N ASN A 318 1.60 8.59 -10.38
CA ASN A 318 1.13 9.18 -9.12
C ASN A 318 0.73 10.65 -9.27
N THR A 319 -0.43 10.88 -9.88
CA THR A 319 -0.88 12.19 -10.37
C THR A 319 -2.12 12.73 -9.64
N ASP A 320 -2.71 11.94 -8.73
CA ASP A 320 -3.87 12.34 -7.95
C ASP A 320 -3.47 12.59 -6.47
N PRO A 321 -3.40 13.85 -6.02
CA PRO A 321 -3.00 14.16 -4.65
C PRO A 321 -4.08 13.82 -3.62
N LYS A 322 -5.32 13.57 -4.03
CA LYS A 322 -6.40 13.13 -3.13
C LYS A 322 -6.40 11.62 -2.92
N HIS A 323 -5.84 10.89 -3.89
CA HIS A 323 -5.74 9.45 -3.88
C HIS A 323 -4.30 9.05 -4.28
N PRO A 324 -3.27 9.41 -3.50
CA PRO A 324 -1.89 9.07 -3.86
C PRO A 324 -1.70 7.55 -3.91
N ILE A 325 -0.78 7.03 -4.72
CA ILE A 325 -0.50 5.59 -4.80
C ILE A 325 -0.16 5.03 -3.40
N LEU A 326 -0.80 3.91 -3.04
CA LEU A 326 -0.51 3.08 -1.88
C LEU A 326 0.07 1.73 -2.32
N VAL A 327 1.31 1.47 -1.96
CA VAL A 327 1.96 0.17 -2.14
C VAL A 327 1.86 -0.60 -0.82
N VAL A 328 0.97 -1.59 -0.76
CA VAL A 328 0.92 -2.52 0.38
C VAL A 328 1.77 -3.75 0.10
N LEU A 329 2.83 -3.93 0.88
CA LEU A 329 3.75 -5.06 0.84
C LEU A 329 3.23 -6.15 1.78
N ALA A 330 2.36 -7.02 1.26
CA ALA A 330 1.77 -8.12 1.99
C ALA A 330 2.46 -9.46 1.65
N HIS A 331 2.90 -10.20 2.67
CA HIS A 331 3.49 -11.53 2.53
C HIS A 331 3.45 -12.32 3.85
N ASP A 332 3.84 -13.59 3.80
CA ASP A 332 4.13 -14.40 5.01
C ASP A 332 5.28 -13.78 5.80
N GLY A 333 5.01 -13.40 7.05
CA GLY A 333 5.97 -12.77 7.94
C GLY A 333 6.80 -13.76 8.77
N ASP A 334 6.47 -15.05 8.74
CA ASP A 334 7.11 -16.12 9.49
C ASP A 334 7.82 -17.16 8.60
N ASN A 335 7.78 -16.99 7.28
CA ASN A 335 8.36 -17.91 6.31
C ASN A 335 9.46 -17.27 5.46
N TYR A 336 10.40 -18.10 4.98
CA TYR A 336 11.47 -17.73 4.06
C TYR A 336 12.22 -16.44 4.47
N GLY A 337 12.31 -15.45 3.59
CA GLY A 337 13.00 -14.19 3.86
C GLY A 337 12.25 -13.34 4.88
N GLY A 338 10.93 -13.23 4.76
CA GLY A 338 10.06 -12.50 5.68
C GLY A 338 10.16 -13.00 7.12
N GLY A 339 10.38 -14.30 7.32
CA GLY A 339 10.60 -14.92 8.63
C GLY A 339 12.04 -14.90 9.14
N SER A 340 12.93 -14.08 8.57
CA SER A 340 14.34 -14.02 8.95
C SER A 340 14.66 -12.82 9.85
N GLU A 341 15.69 -12.97 10.67
CA GLU A 341 16.19 -11.89 11.54
C GLU A 341 16.58 -10.66 10.71
N GLY A 342 17.23 -10.89 9.57
CA GLY A 342 17.69 -9.84 8.67
C GLY A 342 16.55 -9.02 8.07
N TYR A 343 15.38 -9.61 7.82
CA TYR A 343 14.21 -8.89 7.30
C TYR A 343 13.75 -7.81 8.28
N TYR A 344 13.48 -8.16 9.54
CA TYR A 344 12.93 -7.24 10.54
C TYR A 344 13.95 -6.26 11.15
N HIS A 345 15.25 -6.54 11.03
CA HIS A 345 16.30 -5.68 11.57
C HIS A 345 17.08 -4.99 10.46
N GLY A 346 18.14 -5.62 9.94
CA GLY A 346 19.07 -4.98 9.00
C GLY A 346 18.38 -4.41 7.76
N ASN A 347 17.51 -5.19 7.11
CA ASN A 347 16.81 -4.79 5.89
C ASN A 347 15.69 -3.77 6.18
N PHE A 348 14.98 -3.88 7.30
CA PHE A 348 13.99 -2.89 7.71
C PHE A 348 14.63 -1.55 8.11
N ASN A 349 15.80 -1.58 8.74
CA ASN A 349 16.58 -0.37 9.03
C ASN A 349 17.06 0.32 7.74
N ALA A 350 17.50 -0.46 6.75
CA ALA A 350 17.82 0.09 5.42
C ALA A 350 16.60 0.73 4.75
N PHE A 351 15.40 0.15 4.90
CA PHE A 351 14.14 0.76 4.47
C PHE A 351 13.86 2.09 5.17
N ILE A 352 14.05 2.16 6.48
CA ILE A 352 13.87 3.39 7.27
C ILE A 352 14.84 4.48 6.80
N ASP A 353 16.12 4.15 6.61
CA ASP A 353 17.13 5.11 6.16
C ASP A 353 16.86 5.59 4.73
N TRP A 354 16.43 4.71 3.84
CA TRP A 354 16.01 5.07 2.49
C TRP A 354 14.79 5.99 2.48
N CYS A 355 13.77 5.74 3.31
CA CYS A 355 12.61 6.64 3.44
C CYS A 355 13.04 8.03 3.97
N LYS A 356 13.94 8.08 4.95
CA LYS A 356 14.47 9.34 5.49
C LYS A 356 15.32 10.11 4.49
N ALA A 357 15.99 9.43 3.58
CA ALA A 357 16.71 10.05 2.46
C ALA A 357 15.76 10.59 1.38
N ASN A 358 14.50 10.09 1.32
CA ASN A 358 13.51 10.42 0.28
C ASN A 358 12.14 10.86 0.84
N PRO A 359 12.07 11.78 1.83
CA PRO A 359 10.86 12.01 2.62
C PRO A 359 9.72 12.69 1.85
N THR A 360 9.99 13.27 0.68
CA THR A 360 8.99 13.90 -0.20
C THR A 360 8.51 12.97 -1.33
N ARG A 361 9.09 11.77 -1.43
CA ARG A 361 8.80 10.79 -2.50
C ARG A 361 8.19 9.52 -1.95
N PHE A 362 8.68 9.02 -0.82
CA PHE A 362 8.23 7.77 -0.21
C PHE A 362 7.88 7.98 1.25
N VAL A 363 6.64 7.66 1.61
CA VAL A 363 6.11 7.86 2.97
C VAL A 363 5.63 6.53 3.54
N PRO A 364 6.34 5.94 4.53
CA PRO A 364 5.84 4.77 5.22
C PRO A 364 4.62 5.12 6.08
N THR A 365 3.59 4.28 6.03
CA THR A 365 2.31 4.50 6.68
C THR A 365 1.68 3.19 7.15
N THR A 366 0.65 3.28 7.99
CA THR A 366 -0.32 2.19 8.16
C THR A 366 -1.46 2.34 7.15
N VAL A 367 -2.16 1.25 6.82
CA VAL A 367 -3.35 1.32 5.96
C VAL A 367 -4.42 2.23 6.57
N GLN A 368 -4.62 2.18 7.90
CA GLN A 368 -5.61 3.04 8.55
C GLN A 368 -5.22 4.51 8.47
N ASP A 369 -3.96 4.87 8.73
CA ASP A 369 -3.50 6.26 8.57
C ASP A 369 -3.65 6.75 7.13
N TYR A 370 -3.37 5.88 6.14
CA TYR A 370 -3.59 6.22 4.74
C TYR A 370 -5.07 6.51 4.46
N LEU A 371 -5.98 5.63 4.90
CA LEU A 371 -7.42 5.80 4.65
C LEU A 371 -8.03 6.98 5.40
N ASP A 372 -7.48 7.34 6.57
CA ASP A 372 -7.90 8.54 7.32
C ASP A 372 -7.52 9.83 6.57
N LEU A 373 -6.41 9.82 5.82
CA LEU A 373 -5.92 10.95 5.03
C LEU A 373 -6.50 10.99 3.61
N PHE A 374 -6.68 9.82 2.99
CA PHE A 374 -7.01 9.63 1.57
C PHE A 374 -8.07 8.54 1.39
N PRO A 375 -9.29 8.71 1.94
CA PRO A 375 -10.36 7.75 1.72
C PRO A 375 -10.78 7.75 0.23
N PRO A 376 -11.18 6.60 -0.34
CA PRO A 376 -11.72 6.56 -1.68
C PRO A 376 -13.04 7.33 -1.79
N ASP A 377 -13.32 7.87 -2.98
CA ASP A 377 -14.60 8.50 -3.30
C ASP A 377 -15.76 7.50 -3.10
N GLU A 378 -16.89 7.92 -2.52
CA GLU A 378 -17.98 7.00 -2.15
C GLU A 378 -18.64 6.28 -3.34
N ASP A 379 -18.58 6.88 -4.53
CA ASP A 379 -19.09 6.38 -5.80
C ASP A 379 -18.05 5.57 -6.60
N ASP A 380 -16.80 5.49 -6.12
CA ASP A 380 -15.76 4.66 -6.71
C ASP A 380 -15.93 3.19 -6.29
N ILE A 381 -16.91 2.54 -6.93
CA ILE A 381 -17.26 1.15 -6.71
C ILE A 381 -16.77 0.31 -7.88
N ILE A 382 -15.87 -0.63 -7.59
CA ILE A 382 -15.29 -1.55 -8.56
C ILE A 382 -15.81 -2.97 -8.32
N HIS A 383 -15.75 -3.78 -9.36
CA HIS A 383 -15.86 -5.23 -9.23
C HIS A 383 -14.47 -5.84 -8.95
N VAL A 384 -14.42 -6.90 -8.15
CA VAL A 384 -13.21 -7.65 -7.86
C VAL A 384 -13.43 -9.12 -8.22
N GLU A 385 -12.58 -9.66 -9.09
CA GLU A 385 -12.61 -11.09 -9.43
C GLU A 385 -12.30 -11.93 -8.18
N ASP A 386 -12.93 -13.08 -8.04
CA ASP A 386 -12.60 -14.02 -6.97
C ASP A 386 -11.13 -14.48 -7.10
N GLY A 387 -10.44 -14.69 -5.97
CA GLY A 387 -9.15 -15.38 -5.97
C GLY A 387 -8.24 -15.03 -4.78
N GLY A 388 -7.14 -15.79 -4.66
CA GLY A 388 -6.11 -15.61 -3.63
C GLY A 388 -4.85 -14.87 -4.11
N TRP A 389 -3.83 -14.82 -3.27
CA TRP A 389 -2.53 -14.25 -3.63
C TRP A 389 -1.60 -15.19 -4.39
N SER A 390 -0.48 -14.65 -4.87
CA SER A 390 0.52 -15.41 -5.63
C SER A 390 1.12 -16.62 -4.88
N GLY A 391 1.15 -16.58 -3.54
CA GLY A 391 1.88 -17.56 -2.70
C GLY A 391 1.31 -18.99 -2.72
N ALA A 392 0.06 -19.17 -3.15
CA ALA A 392 -0.63 -20.47 -3.12
C ALA A 392 -0.89 -21.06 -4.52
N ASP A 393 -1.72 -20.40 -5.33
CA ASP A 393 -2.15 -20.89 -6.65
C ASP A 393 -2.03 -19.86 -7.77
N ASN A 394 -1.26 -18.79 -7.52
CA ASN A 394 -1.14 -17.60 -8.37
C ASN A 394 -2.41 -16.75 -8.48
N GLY A 395 -3.44 -17.02 -7.67
CA GLY A 395 -4.71 -16.31 -7.64
C GLY A 395 -5.74 -16.91 -8.59
N ASP A 396 -5.87 -18.23 -8.59
CA ASP A 396 -6.85 -18.93 -9.42
C ASP A 396 -8.29 -18.58 -8.95
N PRO A 397 -9.17 -18.07 -9.83
CA PRO A 397 -10.52 -17.64 -9.44
C PRO A 397 -11.46 -18.79 -9.08
N GLU A 398 -11.11 -20.04 -9.40
CA GLU A 398 -11.82 -21.24 -8.95
C GLU A 398 -11.25 -21.80 -7.64
N PHE A 399 -10.22 -21.18 -7.08
CA PHE A 399 -9.52 -21.61 -5.87
C PHE A 399 -9.00 -23.06 -5.97
N LYS A 400 -8.45 -23.44 -7.14
CA LYS A 400 -8.10 -24.84 -7.46
C LYS A 400 -7.10 -25.47 -6.50
N LYS A 401 -6.31 -24.69 -5.76
CA LYS A 401 -5.44 -25.26 -4.72
C LYS A 401 -6.19 -25.83 -3.51
N TRP A 402 -7.40 -25.36 -3.25
CA TRP A 402 -8.27 -25.86 -2.19
C TRP A 402 -9.54 -26.52 -2.72
N ASN A 403 -9.69 -26.58 -4.04
CA ASN A 403 -10.84 -27.12 -4.75
C ASN A 403 -10.38 -27.93 -5.98
N GLY A 404 -9.31 -28.70 -5.82
CA GLY A 404 -8.62 -29.42 -6.89
C GLY A 404 -9.52 -30.37 -7.67
N ASP A 405 -9.27 -30.47 -8.97
CA ASP A 405 -10.04 -31.33 -9.86
C ASP A 405 -9.76 -32.82 -9.63
N PRO A 406 -10.71 -33.72 -9.95
CA PRO A 406 -10.54 -35.15 -9.72
C PRO A 406 -9.41 -35.73 -10.58
N VAL A 407 -8.43 -36.35 -9.93
CA VAL A 407 -7.39 -37.15 -10.58
C VAL A 407 -7.82 -38.61 -10.53
N ASN A 408 -7.92 -39.27 -11.69
CA ASN A 408 -8.45 -40.65 -11.80
C ASN A 408 -9.84 -40.85 -11.16
N GLY A 409 -10.68 -39.81 -11.19
CA GLY A 409 -12.06 -39.84 -10.70
C GLY A 409 -12.23 -39.56 -9.20
N TYR A 410 -11.17 -39.15 -8.49
CA TYR A 410 -11.24 -38.75 -7.08
C TYR A 410 -10.49 -37.44 -6.84
N SER A 411 -11.05 -36.56 -6.01
CA SER A 411 -10.39 -35.36 -5.50
C SER A 411 -10.51 -35.36 -3.98
N PRO A 412 -9.38 -35.34 -3.23
CA PRO A 412 -9.40 -35.15 -1.78
C PRO A 412 -10.15 -33.88 -1.38
N ASP A 413 -9.93 -32.80 -2.11
CA ASP A 413 -10.52 -31.48 -1.86
C ASP A 413 -12.04 -31.51 -1.98
N ARG A 414 -12.54 -32.05 -3.09
CA ARG A 414 -13.98 -32.22 -3.34
C ARG A 414 -14.61 -33.16 -2.32
N ASN A 415 -13.89 -34.19 -1.88
CA ASN A 415 -14.36 -35.05 -0.78
C ASN A 415 -14.47 -34.25 0.53
N SER A 416 -13.45 -33.46 0.88
CA SER A 416 -13.45 -32.61 2.07
C SER A 416 -14.61 -31.63 2.07
N TRP A 417 -14.84 -30.91 0.96
CA TRP A 417 -15.98 -29.98 0.85
C TRP A 417 -17.34 -30.69 0.94
N ALA A 418 -17.49 -31.89 0.38
CA ALA A 418 -18.70 -32.68 0.54
C ALA A 418 -18.95 -33.09 2.00
N VAL A 419 -17.90 -33.43 2.75
CA VAL A 419 -18.00 -33.79 4.17
C VAL A 419 -18.28 -32.57 5.06
N VAL A 420 -17.56 -31.47 4.83
CA VAL A 420 -17.76 -30.20 5.54
C VAL A 420 -19.18 -29.66 5.30
N THR A 421 -19.67 -29.67 4.05
CA THR A 421 -21.04 -29.26 3.71
C THR A 421 -22.11 -30.04 4.50
N ALA A 422 -21.90 -31.35 4.69
CA ALA A 422 -22.80 -32.16 5.49
C ALA A 422 -22.72 -31.84 6.99
N ALA A 423 -21.51 -31.67 7.53
CA ALA A 423 -21.32 -31.30 8.93
C ALA A 423 -21.97 -29.95 9.25
N LYS A 424 -21.84 -28.94 8.37
CA LYS A 424 -22.47 -27.62 8.54
C LYS A 424 -23.96 -27.70 8.85
N ASN A 425 -24.74 -28.49 8.11
CA ASN A 425 -26.19 -28.61 8.31
C ASN A 425 -26.53 -29.14 9.72
N TRP A 426 -25.77 -30.11 10.23
CA TRP A 426 -25.93 -30.61 11.62
C TRP A 426 -25.66 -29.52 12.66
N ILE A 427 -24.58 -28.75 12.47
CA ILE A 427 -24.16 -27.72 13.42
C ILE A 427 -25.14 -26.54 13.38
N PHE A 428 -25.58 -26.11 12.20
CA PHE A 428 -26.60 -25.05 12.07
C PHE A 428 -27.92 -25.47 12.71
N THR A 429 -28.32 -26.74 12.55
CA THR A 429 -29.53 -27.26 13.21
C THR A 429 -29.39 -27.23 14.72
N ALA A 430 -28.22 -27.62 15.24
CA ALA A 430 -27.94 -27.57 16.68
C ALA A 430 -27.93 -26.12 17.21
N ASP A 431 -27.30 -25.20 16.49
CA ASP A 431 -27.23 -23.77 16.83
C ASP A 431 -28.60 -23.10 16.83
N ALA A 432 -29.46 -23.43 15.87
CA ALA A 432 -30.82 -22.91 15.85
C ALA A 432 -31.70 -23.47 16.99
N GLN A 433 -31.47 -24.71 17.42
CA GLN A 433 -32.27 -25.34 18.47
C GLN A 433 -31.76 -24.99 19.88
N GLN A 434 -30.45 -25.02 20.11
CA GLN A 434 -29.83 -24.87 21.43
C GLN A 434 -28.44 -24.19 21.36
N PRO A 435 -28.35 -22.90 20.96
CA PRO A 435 -27.06 -22.23 20.71
C PRO A 435 -26.15 -22.13 21.94
N GLY A 436 -26.73 -22.08 23.14
CA GLY A 436 -25.99 -22.01 24.41
C GLY A 436 -25.52 -23.37 24.96
N ASN A 437 -25.84 -24.49 24.29
CA ASN A 437 -25.45 -25.82 24.74
C ASN A 437 -23.95 -26.05 24.50
N THR A 438 -23.22 -26.55 25.50
CA THR A 438 -21.78 -26.84 25.41
C THR A 438 -21.44 -27.74 24.22
N ASN A 439 -22.27 -28.73 23.90
CA ASN A 439 -22.06 -29.61 22.76
C ASN A 439 -22.25 -28.88 21.41
N THR A 440 -23.10 -27.85 21.36
CA THR A 440 -23.26 -27.00 20.16
C THR A 440 -22.02 -26.11 19.96
N GLN A 441 -21.51 -25.53 21.05
CA GLN A 441 -20.27 -24.75 21.02
C GLN A 441 -19.06 -25.63 20.62
N LEU A 442 -19.00 -26.87 21.12
CA LEU A 442 -17.98 -27.85 20.72
C LEU A 442 -18.12 -28.26 19.25
N GLY A 443 -19.36 -28.44 18.78
CA GLY A 443 -19.66 -28.65 17.36
C GLY A 443 -19.11 -27.55 16.47
N TRP A 444 -19.34 -26.28 16.84
CA TRP A 444 -18.74 -25.14 16.17
C TRP A 444 -17.21 -25.19 16.21
N LYS A 445 -16.57 -25.40 17.37
CA LYS A 445 -15.10 -25.49 17.47
C LYS A 445 -14.52 -26.47 16.45
N HIS A 446 -15.10 -27.66 16.35
CA HIS A 446 -14.61 -28.68 15.42
C HIS A 446 -14.94 -28.38 13.95
N LEU A 447 -16.11 -27.81 13.66
CA LEU A 447 -16.46 -27.39 12.29
C LEU A 447 -15.51 -26.30 11.80
N LEU A 448 -15.27 -25.26 12.61
CA LEU A 448 -14.36 -24.17 12.24
C LEU A 448 -12.93 -24.66 12.00
N ASN A 449 -12.47 -25.66 12.74
CA ASN A 449 -11.18 -26.30 12.48
C ASN A 449 -11.20 -27.16 11.21
N ALA A 450 -12.32 -27.79 10.87
CA ALA A 450 -12.45 -28.57 9.63
C ALA A 450 -12.31 -27.70 8.36
N GLU A 451 -12.54 -26.40 8.48
CA GLU A 451 -12.51 -25.41 7.40
C GLU A 451 -11.13 -24.78 7.17
N THR A 452 -10.11 -25.12 7.96
CA THR A 452 -8.76 -24.54 7.81
C THR A 452 -8.16 -24.84 6.43
N SER A 453 -7.78 -23.81 5.68
CA SER A 453 -7.23 -23.95 4.32
C SER A 453 -5.98 -24.84 4.28
N CYS A 454 -5.24 -24.89 5.39
CA CYS A 454 -4.02 -25.67 5.56
C CYS A 454 -4.19 -27.17 5.34
N TYR A 455 -5.37 -27.73 5.59
CA TYR A 455 -5.61 -29.16 5.35
C TYR A 455 -5.65 -29.53 3.87
N TRP A 456 -5.97 -28.56 3.00
CA TRP A 456 -5.89 -28.70 1.55
C TRP A 456 -4.55 -28.25 0.98
N TYR A 457 -3.83 -27.35 1.67
CA TYR A 457 -2.54 -26.87 1.17
C TYR A 457 -1.50 -28.00 0.99
N TRP A 458 -1.58 -29.06 1.79
CA TRP A 458 -0.72 -30.24 1.73
C TRP A 458 -1.40 -31.45 1.06
N ASP A 459 -2.25 -31.19 0.06
CA ASP A 459 -3.03 -32.17 -0.70
C ASP A 459 -2.19 -33.34 -1.25
N GLY A 460 -2.84 -34.50 -1.36
CA GLY A 460 -2.22 -35.73 -1.86
C GLY A 460 -1.43 -36.50 -0.80
N GLN A 461 -1.48 -36.06 0.46
CA GLN A 461 -0.94 -36.78 1.61
C GLN A 461 -2.09 -37.31 2.46
N SER A 462 -2.21 -38.64 2.56
CA SER A 462 -3.33 -39.31 3.23
C SER A 462 -3.60 -38.85 4.66
N ASN A 463 -2.57 -38.41 5.39
CA ASN A 463 -2.73 -37.83 6.72
C ASN A 463 -3.46 -36.48 6.67
N TRP A 464 -3.03 -35.55 5.81
CA TRP A 464 -3.62 -34.21 5.69
C TRP A 464 -5.02 -34.27 5.08
N ASP A 465 -5.19 -35.04 4.02
CA ASP A 465 -6.47 -35.25 3.33
C ASP A 465 -7.57 -35.82 4.27
N SER A 466 -7.19 -36.47 5.37
CA SER A 466 -8.15 -37.04 6.32
C SER A 466 -8.62 -36.05 7.39
N LYS A 467 -7.89 -34.97 7.65
CA LYS A 467 -8.16 -34.04 8.77
C LYS A 467 -9.49 -33.29 8.67
N PRO A 468 -9.94 -32.81 7.49
CA PRO A 468 -11.29 -32.23 7.35
C PRO A 468 -12.38 -33.23 7.73
N THR A 469 -12.20 -34.51 7.38
CA THR A 469 -13.14 -35.58 7.75
C THR A 469 -13.09 -35.88 9.24
N MET A 470 -11.90 -35.95 9.85
CA MET A 470 -11.74 -36.15 11.30
C MET A 470 -12.44 -35.04 12.10
N ALA A 471 -12.14 -33.79 11.77
CA ALA A 471 -12.74 -32.63 12.44
C ALA A 471 -14.26 -32.58 12.24
N SER A 472 -14.74 -32.82 11.02
CA SER A 472 -16.18 -32.89 10.72
C SER A 472 -16.90 -34.00 11.49
N ASN A 473 -16.29 -35.18 11.62
CA ASN A 473 -16.83 -36.28 12.41
C ASN A 473 -16.95 -35.92 13.89
N SER A 474 -15.95 -35.24 14.46
CA SER A 474 -15.99 -34.74 15.84
C SER A 474 -17.07 -33.67 16.02
N ALA A 475 -17.21 -32.76 15.04
CA ALA A 475 -18.25 -31.73 15.05
C ALA A 475 -19.66 -32.34 15.10
N VAL A 476 -19.93 -33.29 14.20
CA VAL A 476 -21.22 -34.00 14.15
C VAL A 476 -21.47 -34.78 15.43
N THR A 477 -20.46 -35.52 15.92
CA THR A 477 -20.58 -36.36 17.12
C THR A 477 -20.97 -35.52 18.35
N ALA A 478 -20.39 -34.33 18.49
CA ALA A 478 -20.73 -33.42 19.58
C ALA A 478 -22.23 -33.06 19.58
N VAL A 479 -22.80 -32.73 18.40
CA VAL A 479 -24.17 -32.20 18.31
C VAL A 479 -25.27 -33.26 18.15
N GLN A 480 -24.93 -34.52 17.89
CA GLN A 480 -25.91 -35.60 17.68
C GLN A 480 -26.94 -35.74 18.81
N THR A 481 -26.53 -35.47 20.05
CA THR A 481 -27.42 -35.54 21.23
C THR A 481 -28.28 -34.28 21.43
N VAL A 482 -27.92 -33.19 20.76
CA VAL A 482 -28.61 -31.89 20.83
C VAL A 482 -29.70 -31.81 19.76
N VAL A 483 -29.39 -32.29 18.55
CA VAL A 483 -30.25 -32.16 17.37
C VAL A 483 -31.48 -33.05 17.48
N ASN A 484 -32.67 -32.43 17.43
CA ASN A 484 -33.93 -33.13 17.20
C ASN A 484 -34.36 -32.97 15.74
N LYS A 485 -34.17 -34.03 14.93
CA LYS A 485 -34.53 -34.04 13.51
C LYS A 485 -35.99 -33.68 13.23
N LYS A 486 -36.93 -33.96 14.14
CA LYS A 486 -38.35 -33.64 13.92
C LYS A 486 -38.62 -32.14 13.87
N ASN A 487 -37.87 -31.34 14.63
CA ASN A 487 -38.04 -29.89 14.74
C ASN A 487 -37.03 -29.10 13.91
N ASP A 488 -36.35 -29.76 12.98
CA ASP A 488 -35.42 -29.11 12.08
C ASP A 488 -36.17 -28.17 11.09
N ALA A 489 -35.72 -26.92 11.08
CA ALA A 489 -36.19 -25.82 10.25
C ALA A 489 -35.03 -25.19 9.43
N ILE A 490 -33.84 -25.78 9.49
CA ILE A 490 -32.69 -25.36 8.71
C ILE A 490 -32.86 -25.92 7.29
N PRO A 491 -32.75 -25.07 6.25
CA PRO A 491 -32.83 -25.56 4.88
C PRO A 491 -31.54 -26.31 4.49
N PRO A 492 -31.52 -26.98 3.32
CA PRO A 492 -30.32 -27.67 2.85
C PRO A 492 -29.09 -26.77 2.81
N THR A 493 -27.93 -27.27 3.23
CA THR A 493 -26.64 -26.60 2.98
C THR A 493 -26.18 -26.87 1.56
N ILE A 494 -25.65 -25.84 0.91
CA ILE A 494 -25.25 -25.87 -0.50
C ILE A 494 -23.83 -25.32 -0.58
N PHE A 495 -22.88 -26.14 -1.03
CA PHE A 495 -21.52 -25.66 -1.35
C PHE A 495 -21.58 -24.68 -2.53
N LEU A 496 -20.64 -23.74 -2.61
CA LEU A 496 -20.61 -22.77 -3.69
C LEU A 496 -20.62 -23.47 -5.07
N PRO A 497 -21.56 -23.15 -5.98
CA PRO A 497 -21.61 -23.78 -7.29
C PRO A 497 -20.36 -23.50 -8.10
N GLN A 498 -19.76 -24.58 -8.60
CA GLN A 498 -18.57 -24.58 -9.44
C GLN A 498 -18.95 -24.89 -10.88
N ARG A 499 -18.10 -24.54 -11.84
CA ARG A 499 -18.35 -24.78 -13.27
C ARG A 499 -17.16 -25.42 -13.96
N GLU A 500 -17.43 -26.06 -15.10
CA GLU A 500 -16.37 -26.56 -15.99
C GLU A 500 -16.89 -26.59 -17.44
N PRO A 501 -16.17 -25.97 -18.41
CA PRO A 501 -14.94 -25.17 -18.24
C PRO A 501 -15.19 -23.86 -17.45
N TYR A 502 -14.11 -23.18 -17.04
CA TYR A 502 -14.18 -21.88 -16.37
C TYR A 502 -14.63 -20.77 -17.32
N ASN A 503 -14.16 -20.81 -18.57
CA ASN A 503 -14.44 -19.85 -19.63
C ASN A 503 -15.25 -20.46 -20.79
N PRO A 504 -16.51 -20.86 -20.59
CA PRO A 504 -17.30 -21.48 -21.63
C PRO A 504 -17.47 -20.59 -22.86
N GLY A 505 -17.03 -21.10 -24.01
CA GLY A 505 -17.04 -20.37 -25.28
C GLY A 505 -15.93 -19.34 -25.47
N TYR A 506 -14.98 -19.27 -24.54
CA TYR A 506 -13.81 -18.40 -24.56
C TYR A 506 -12.53 -19.22 -24.33
N LYS A 507 -11.40 -18.56 -24.06
CA LYS A 507 -10.10 -19.22 -23.99
C LYS A 507 -9.66 -19.54 -22.57
N GLU A 508 -8.92 -20.64 -22.47
CA GLU A 508 -8.11 -21.02 -21.32
C GLU A 508 -6.74 -21.46 -21.86
N TRP A 509 -5.66 -20.77 -21.49
CA TRP A 509 -4.32 -20.98 -22.03
C TRP A 509 -4.23 -20.87 -23.56
N GLY A 510 -5.00 -19.95 -24.14
CA GLY A 510 -5.09 -19.79 -25.59
C GLY A 510 -5.90 -20.88 -26.29
N ILE A 511 -6.48 -21.85 -25.56
CA ILE A 511 -7.29 -22.96 -26.09
C ILE A 511 -8.77 -22.58 -25.97
N GLU A 512 -9.50 -22.64 -27.08
CA GLU A 512 -10.95 -22.42 -27.12
C GLU A 512 -11.69 -23.50 -26.33
N GLN A 513 -12.57 -23.07 -25.44
CA GLN A 513 -13.35 -23.94 -24.58
C GLN A 513 -14.77 -24.16 -25.12
N PRO A 514 -15.41 -25.31 -24.81
CA PRO A 514 -16.80 -25.56 -25.17
C PRO A 514 -17.76 -24.51 -24.62
N LYS A 515 -18.77 -24.10 -25.40
CA LYS A 515 -19.86 -23.21 -24.95
C LYS A 515 -20.82 -23.88 -23.98
N THR A 516 -20.90 -25.20 -24.08
CA THR A 516 -21.70 -26.01 -23.16
C THR A 516 -20.85 -26.31 -21.92
N PHE A 517 -21.36 -25.99 -20.74
CA PHE A 517 -20.64 -26.16 -19.48
C PHE A 517 -21.49 -26.85 -18.43
N LYS A 518 -20.80 -27.57 -17.54
CA LYS A 518 -21.39 -28.28 -16.42
C LYS A 518 -21.26 -27.41 -15.18
N VAL A 519 -22.37 -27.20 -14.48
CA VAL A 519 -22.40 -26.63 -13.13
C VAL A 519 -22.56 -27.77 -12.13
N TRP A 520 -21.76 -27.77 -11.07
CA TRP A 520 -21.82 -28.76 -10.01
C TRP A 520 -21.75 -28.11 -8.61
N SER A 521 -22.29 -28.79 -7.61
CA SER A 521 -22.36 -28.33 -6.21
C SER A 521 -22.52 -29.51 -5.27
N PHE A 522 -22.17 -29.37 -3.99
CA PHE A 522 -22.58 -30.31 -2.95
C PHE A 522 -23.84 -29.83 -2.24
N VAL A 523 -24.77 -30.74 -1.97
CA VAL A 523 -26.00 -30.41 -1.24
C VAL A 523 -26.29 -31.48 -0.19
N TYR A 524 -26.62 -31.05 1.02
CA TYR A 524 -26.97 -31.94 2.12
C TYR A 524 -28.09 -31.37 2.98
N ASP A 525 -28.92 -32.26 3.51
CA ASP A 525 -29.89 -31.96 4.56
C ASP A 525 -30.06 -33.15 5.51
N LEU A 526 -30.19 -32.86 6.81
CA LEU A 526 -30.42 -33.81 7.89
C LEU A 526 -31.67 -34.69 7.68
N ASN A 527 -32.70 -34.13 7.04
CA ASN A 527 -33.98 -34.77 6.74
C ASN A 527 -34.09 -35.20 5.27
N GLU A 528 -32.97 -35.36 4.57
CA GLU A 528 -32.92 -35.70 3.15
C GLU A 528 -33.34 -34.55 2.21
N VAL A 529 -32.63 -34.48 1.09
CA VAL A 529 -32.89 -33.52 0.02
C VAL A 529 -33.98 -34.07 -0.89
N SER A 530 -35.08 -33.34 -1.05
CA SER A 530 -36.21 -33.70 -1.91
C SER A 530 -35.95 -33.37 -3.38
N SER A 531 -35.41 -32.19 -3.67
CA SER A 531 -35.04 -31.78 -5.03
C SER A 531 -33.90 -30.79 -5.05
N VAL A 532 -33.09 -30.84 -6.12
CA VAL A 532 -32.04 -29.85 -6.41
C VAL A 532 -32.17 -29.43 -7.86
N ASN A 533 -32.28 -28.13 -8.10
CA ASN A 533 -32.39 -27.55 -9.43
C ASN A 533 -31.31 -26.50 -9.64
N LEU A 534 -30.75 -26.46 -10.84
CA LEU A 534 -29.97 -25.35 -11.34
C LEU A 534 -30.93 -24.33 -11.94
N GLU A 535 -31.05 -23.18 -11.29
CA GLU A 535 -31.74 -22.02 -11.87
C GLU A 535 -30.73 -21.19 -12.65
N TYR A 536 -31.07 -20.77 -13.87
CA TYR A 536 -30.22 -19.90 -14.70
C TYR A 536 -31.05 -18.92 -15.52
N ARG A 537 -30.46 -17.78 -15.88
CA ARG A 537 -31.07 -16.79 -16.78
C ARG A 537 -30.03 -16.23 -17.73
N ILE A 538 -30.52 -15.69 -18.84
CA ILE A 538 -29.72 -15.17 -19.96
C ILE A 538 -29.96 -13.66 -20.02
N ASP A 539 -28.89 -12.87 -19.95
CA ASP A 539 -28.89 -11.39 -20.05
C ASP A 539 -29.97 -10.73 -19.16
N GLY A 540 -30.07 -11.17 -17.90
CA GLY A 540 -31.04 -10.64 -16.93
C GLY A 540 -32.50 -11.04 -17.18
N GLY A 541 -32.77 -11.94 -18.13
CA GLY A 541 -34.10 -12.47 -18.43
C GLY A 541 -34.73 -13.30 -17.30
N PRO A 542 -35.88 -13.94 -17.55
CA PRO A 542 -36.53 -14.76 -16.54
C PRO A 542 -35.70 -15.99 -16.17
N TRP A 543 -35.75 -16.38 -14.89
CA TRP A 543 -35.15 -17.62 -14.41
C TRP A 543 -35.77 -18.85 -15.08
N GLN A 544 -34.91 -19.70 -15.59
CA GLN A 544 -35.17 -21.04 -16.09
C GLN A 544 -34.64 -22.04 -15.07
N SER A 545 -35.17 -23.28 -15.06
CA SER A 545 -34.81 -24.29 -14.06
C SER A 545 -34.54 -25.63 -14.72
N ILE A 546 -33.44 -26.28 -14.34
CA ILE A 546 -33.03 -27.62 -14.78
C ILE A 546 -32.83 -28.48 -13.54
N SER A 547 -33.44 -29.68 -13.50
CA SER A 547 -33.17 -30.63 -12.42
C SER A 547 -31.72 -31.09 -12.46
N MET A 548 -31.04 -31.10 -11.31
CA MET A 548 -29.67 -31.57 -11.20
C MET A 548 -29.64 -33.08 -10.92
N ASN A 549 -28.65 -33.77 -11.47
CA ASN A 549 -28.42 -35.18 -11.24
C ASN A 549 -27.55 -35.37 -10.00
N ALA A 550 -28.01 -36.21 -9.06
CA ALA A 550 -27.22 -36.59 -7.90
C ALA A 550 -26.18 -37.64 -8.29
N ASN A 551 -24.93 -37.41 -7.91
CA ASN A 551 -23.82 -38.34 -8.01
C ASN A 551 -23.24 -38.60 -6.62
N ASP A 552 -23.05 -39.88 -6.30
CA ASP A 552 -22.45 -40.33 -5.06
C ASP A 552 -21.11 -40.99 -5.38
N PHE A 553 -20.06 -40.55 -4.71
CA PHE A 553 -18.72 -41.10 -4.85
C PHE A 553 -18.21 -41.49 -3.46
N PRO A 554 -17.49 -42.61 -3.30
CA PRO A 554 -17.01 -43.04 -1.98
C PRO A 554 -15.90 -42.11 -1.46
N SER A 555 -15.88 -41.87 -0.14
CA SER A 555 -14.71 -41.26 0.51
C SER A 555 -13.54 -42.25 0.54
N GLN A 556 -12.31 -41.76 0.37
CA GLN A 556 -11.09 -42.56 0.51
C GLN A 556 -10.27 -42.19 1.76
N THR A 557 -10.83 -41.36 2.64
CA THR A 557 -10.18 -40.94 3.89
C THR A 557 -10.24 -42.03 4.96
N ASN A 558 -9.28 -42.01 5.89
CA ASN A 558 -9.34 -42.78 7.13
C ASN A 558 -9.17 -41.83 8.33
N PRO A 559 -10.18 -41.64 9.19
CA PRO A 559 -11.47 -42.32 9.20
C PRO A 559 -12.39 -41.94 8.02
N LEU A 560 -13.39 -42.79 7.77
CA LEU A 560 -14.48 -42.49 6.85
C LEU A 560 -15.43 -41.43 7.47
N PRO A 561 -16.08 -40.59 6.64
CA PRO A 561 -17.02 -39.61 7.12
C PRO A 561 -18.31 -40.26 7.66
N ILE A 562 -18.83 -39.73 8.77
CA ILE A 562 -20.14 -40.14 9.32
C ILE A 562 -21.26 -39.71 8.38
N TYR A 563 -21.16 -38.50 7.82
CA TYR A 563 -22.08 -37.97 6.80
C TYR A 563 -21.29 -37.28 5.70
N LYS A 564 -21.81 -37.37 4.48
CA LYS A 564 -21.25 -36.71 3.30
C LYS A 564 -22.35 -36.22 2.38
N ALA A 565 -22.19 -35.02 1.84
CA ALA A 565 -23.07 -34.45 0.83
C ALA A 565 -22.91 -35.18 -0.51
N LYS A 566 -24.00 -35.27 -1.29
CA LYS A 566 -23.92 -35.75 -2.67
C LYS A 566 -23.49 -34.61 -3.57
N GLU A 567 -22.76 -34.93 -4.64
CA GLU A 567 -22.56 -33.99 -5.74
C GLU A 567 -23.85 -33.90 -6.54
N TYR A 568 -24.29 -32.70 -6.89
CA TYR A 568 -25.36 -32.46 -7.84
C TYR A 568 -24.78 -31.70 -9.02
N ASN A 569 -25.08 -32.13 -10.25
CA ASN A 569 -24.64 -31.43 -11.45
C ASN A 569 -25.73 -31.33 -12.53
N ALA A 570 -25.65 -30.29 -13.35
CA ALA A 570 -26.46 -30.10 -14.55
C ALA A 570 -25.64 -29.36 -15.61
N THR A 571 -26.08 -29.43 -16.85
CA THR A 571 -25.38 -28.82 -17.99
C THR A 571 -26.22 -27.71 -18.60
N ILE A 572 -25.61 -26.56 -18.84
CA ILE A 572 -26.18 -25.45 -19.61
C ILE A 572 -25.55 -25.50 -21.01
N SER A 573 -26.38 -25.51 -22.04
CA SER A 573 -25.92 -25.45 -23.44
C SER A 573 -26.15 -24.07 -24.02
N CYS A 574 -25.06 -23.40 -24.40
CA CYS A 574 -25.07 -22.05 -24.96
C CYS A 574 -24.71 -22.03 -26.46
N ASP A 575 -24.88 -23.15 -27.17
CA ASP A 575 -24.44 -23.26 -28.58
C ASP A 575 -25.11 -22.22 -29.50
N ALA A 576 -26.30 -21.73 -29.13
CA ALA A 576 -27.06 -20.69 -29.82
C ALA A 576 -26.82 -19.25 -29.30
N LEU A 577 -26.03 -19.04 -28.24
CA LEU A 577 -25.93 -17.78 -27.50
C LEU A 577 -24.45 -17.36 -27.27
N PRO A 578 -23.71 -16.99 -28.34
CA PRO A 578 -22.26 -16.85 -28.28
C PRO A 578 -21.71 -15.66 -27.47
N GLN A 579 -22.56 -14.78 -26.93
CA GLN A 579 -22.14 -13.53 -26.26
C GLN A 579 -23.05 -13.14 -25.08
N ALA A 580 -23.89 -14.05 -24.60
CA ALA A 580 -24.82 -13.73 -23.51
C ALA A 580 -24.15 -13.91 -22.15
N CYS A 581 -24.48 -13.04 -21.19
CA CYS A 581 -24.17 -13.26 -19.79
C CYS A 581 -25.16 -14.24 -19.19
N ILE A 582 -24.65 -15.33 -18.60
CA ILE A 582 -25.44 -16.35 -17.93
C ILE A 582 -25.27 -16.20 -16.43
N GLU A 583 -26.36 -15.88 -15.74
CA GLU A 583 -26.41 -15.93 -14.27
C GLU A 583 -27.03 -17.25 -13.84
N TYR A 584 -26.47 -17.90 -12.83
CA TYR A 584 -26.93 -19.20 -12.35
C TYR A 584 -26.82 -19.34 -10.83
N ARG A 585 -27.70 -20.16 -10.25
CA ARG A 585 -27.70 -20.51 -8.82
C ARG A 585 -28.30 -21.89 -8.60
N VAL A 586 -27.93 -22.54 -7.52
CA VAL A 586 -28.49 -23.83 -7.11
C VAL A 586 -29.62 -23.58 -6.11
N LYS A 587 -30.78 -24.19 -6.37
CA LYS A 587 -31.93 -24.22 -5.47
C LYS A 587 -32.10 -25.63 -4.95
N ALA A 588 -32.13 -25.79 -3.62
CA ALA A 588 -32.38 -27.07 -2.97
C ALA A 588 -33.62 -26.99 -2.08
N ILE A 589 -34.38 -28.09 -2.04
CA ILE A 589 -35.57 -28.24 -1.19
C ILE A 589 -35.40 -29.54 -0.40
N ASP A 590 -35.58 -29.50 0.92
CA ASP A 590 -35.57 -30.69 1.78
C ASP A 590 -36.92 -31.43 1.78
N SER A 591 -37.00 -32.56 2.49
CA SER A 591 -38.25 -33.32 2.64
C SER A 591 -39.36 -32.62 3.46
N LYS A 592 -39.03 -31.51 4.14
CA LYS A 592 -39.97 -30.70 4.92
C LYS A 592 -40.47 -29.46 4.18
N GLY A 593 -39.92 -29.18 2.99
CA GLY A 593 -40.26 -28.02 2.18
C GLY A 593 -39.46 -26.76 2.50
N ASN A 594 -38.39 -26.85 3.30
CA ASN A 594 -37.46 -25.74 3.49
C ASN A 594 -36.64 -25.56 2.20
N VAL A 595 -36.45 -24.30 1.80
CA VAL A 595 -35.80 -23.95 0.53
C VAL A 595 -34.52 -23.18 0.79
N ALA A 596 -33.42 -23.60 0.17
CA ALA A 596 -32.15 -22.87 0.12
C ALA A 596 -31.80 -22.48 -1.32
N TYR A 597 -31.10 -21.35 -1.44
CA TYR A 597 -30.45 -20.92 -2.67
C TYR A 597 -28.97 -20.70 -2.39
N SER A 598 -28.11 -21.13 -3.31
CA SER A 598 -26.71 -20.69 -3.31
C SER A 598 -26.61 -19.19 -3.62
N ALA A 599 -25.41 -18.64 -3.44
CA ALA A 599 -25.06 -17.38 -4.09
C ALA A 599 -25.27 -17.48 -5.61
N THR A 600 -25.66 -16.36 -6.23
CA THR A 600 -25.77 -16.27 -7.69
C THR A 600 -24.37 -16.08 -8.27
N GLN A 601 -24.04 -16.92 -9.25
CA GLN A 601 -22.81 -16.90 -10.02
C GLN A 601 -23.10 -16.43 -11.44
N HIS A 602 -22.07 -16.03 -12.17
CA HIS A 602 -22.21 -15.56 -13.54
C HIS A 602 -21.06 -16.02 -14.44
N VAL A 603 -21.32 -16.07 -15.74
CA VAL A 603 -20.34 -16.51 -16.75
C VAL A 603 -20.71 -16.02 -18.16
N GLY A 604 -19.70 -15.65 -18.96
CA GLY A 604 -19.84 -15.32 -20.38
C GLY A 604 -20.34 -13.90 -20.70
N GLY A 605 -20.15 -13.45 -21.95
CA GLY A 605 -20.62 -12.16 -22.49
C GLY A 605 -19.89 -10.91 -21.95
N ASP A 606 -19.70 -9.90 -22.81
CA ASP A 606 -19.20 -8.56 -22.39
C ASP A 606 -20.32 -7.69 -21.77
N SER A 607 -21.55 -8.22 -21.74
CA SER A 607 -22.78 -7.54 -21.33
C SER A 607 -23.05 -7.64 -19.83
N TRP A 608 -22.07 -7.31 -18.98
CA TRP A 608 -22.35 -6.92 -17.60
C TRP A 608 -21.71 -5.58 -17.22
N PHE A 609 -22.31 -4.53 -17.78
CA PHE A 609 -22.80 -3.32 -17.09
C PHE A 609 -23.65 -2.61 -18.16
N LYS A 610 -24.83 -3.14 -18.45
CA LYS A 610 -25.93 -2.21 -18.66
C LYS A 610 -26.47 -1.99 -17.25
N PRO A 611 -26.06 -0.92 -16.53
CA PRO A 611 -26.80 -0.55 -15.33
C PRO A 611 -28.27 -0.58 -15.71
N SER A 612 -29.12 -1.07 -14.80
CA SER A 612 -30.55 -1.04 -15.04
C SER A 612 -30.87 0.33 -15.65
N PRO A 613 -31.56 0.40 -16.80
CA PRO A 613 -31.80 1.67 -17.44
C PRO A 613 -32.41 2.66 -16.45
N ILE A 614 -33.13 2.13 -15.46
CA ILE A 614 -33.65 2.79 -14.28
C ILE A 614 -32.59 2.91 -13.17
N THR A 615 -32.28 4.14 -12.80
CA THR A 615 -31.41 4.52 -11.68
C THR A 615 -32.19 5.26 -10.60
N PHE A 616 -31.82 5.04 -9.34
CA PHE A 616 -32.36 5.75 -8.19
C PHE A 616 -31.30 6.75 -7.71
N GLN A 617 -31.59 8.04 -7.83
CA GLN A 617 -30.79 9.15 -7.34
C GLN A 617 -31.52 9.82 -6.18
N ASP A 618 -30.80 10.46 -5.27
CA ASP A 618 -31.36 11.28 -4.19
C ASP A 618 -32.52 10.61 -3.42
N VAL A 619 -32.32 9.37 -2.97
CA VAL A 619 -33.30 8.71 -2.11
C VAL A 619 -33.08 9.14 -0.67
N TYR A 620 -34.06 9.84 -0.09
CA TYR A 620 -33.97 10.33 1.28
C TYR A 620 -35.33 10.36 1.95
N HIS A 621 -35.32 10.47 3.28
CA HIS A 621 -36.52 10.57 4.09
C HIS A 621 -36.52 11.81 4.97
N THR A 622 -37.70 12.30 5.36
CA THR A 622 -37.82 13.41 6.32
C THR A 622 -37.36 13.02 7.72
N SER A 623 -36.95 14.01 8.52
CA SER A 623 -36.64 13.83 9.94
C SER A 623 -37.72 13.03 10.67
N VAL A 624 -37.29 12.06 11.47
CA VAL A 624 -38.15 11.03 12.05
C VAL A 624 -38.46 11.37 13.49
N SER A 625 -39.73 11.55 13.80
CA SER A 625 -40.23 11.75 15.16
C SER A 625 -41.39 10.82 15.44
N SER A 626 -41.42 10.27 16.65
CA SER A 626 -42.55 9.45 17.13
C SER A 626 -43.88 10.17 16.91
N GLY A 627 -44.87 9.47 16.33
CA GLY A 627 -46.20 10.01 16.03
C GLY A 627 -46.28 10.96 14.83
N SER A 628 -45.23 11.07 14.01
CA SER A 628 -45.23 11.86 12.77
C SER A 628 -45.08 10.97 11.54
N ALA A 629 -45.70 11.32 10.41
CA ALA A 629 -45.54 10.58 9.16
C ALA A 629 -44.11 10.76 8.62
N VAL A 630 -43.58 9.75 7.91
CA VAL A 630 -42.28 9.83 7.26
C VAL A 630 -42.47 9.91 5.76
N ASN A 631 -42.01 10.99 5.15
CA ASN A 631 -42.03 11.18 3.71
C ASN A 631 -40.73 10.63 3.12
N ILE A 632 -40.84 9.77 2.11
CA ILE A 632 -39.75 9.18 1.35
C ILE A 632 -39.74 9.80 -0.04
N TYR A 633 -38.61 10.40 -0.40
CA TYR A 633 -38.38 11.01 -1.70
C TYR A 633 -37.37 10.18 -2.50
N ALA A 634 -37.56 10.11 -3.81
CA ALA A 634 -36.60 9.51 -4.74
C ALA A 634 -36.64 10.16 -6.12
N SER A 635 -35.47 10.48 -6.67
CA SER A 635 -35.30 10.81 -8.08
C SER A 635 -35.10 9.50 -8.85
N ILE A 636 -36.04 9.11 -9.70
CA ILE A 636 -35.96 7.84 -10.45
C ILE A 636 -35.89 8.18 -11.93
N LEU A 637 -34.81 7.76 -12.59
CA LEU A 637 -34.50 8.11 -13.98
C LEU A 637 -34.35 6.85 -14.81
N SER A 638 -34.99 6.76 -15.97
CA SER A 638 -34.67 5.74 -16.99
C SER A 638 -33.93 6.37 -18.18
N ASN A 639 -32.90 5.69 -18.70
CA ASN A 639 -32.16 6.12 -19.89
C ASN A 639 -32.72 5.55 -21.21
N VAL A 640 -33.73 4.68 -21.16
CA VAL A 640 -34.42 4.11 -22.34
C VAL A 640 -35.92 4.38 -22.39
N GLY A 641 -36.50 5.01 -21.34
CA GLY A 641 -37.92 5.32 -21.27
C GLY A 641 -38.26 6.30 -20.14
N ASN A 642 -39.55 6.56 -19.92
CA ASN A 642 -40.01 7.28 -18.73
C ASN A 642 -40.41 6.27 -17.65
N ILE A 643 -40.30 6.63 -16.37
CA ILE A 643 -40.80 5.79 -15.28
C ILE A 643 -42.33 5.73 -15.36
N SER A 644 -42.87 4.54 -15.60
CA SER A 644 -44.30 4.26 -15.71
C SER A 644 -44.93 3.98 -14.35
N LYS A 645 -44.15 3.43 -13.41
CA LYS A 645 -44.60 3.02 -12.08
C LYS A 645 -43.46 3.11 -11.06
N ALA A 646 -43.76 3.53 -9.84
CA ALA A 646 -42.87 3.37 -8.70
C ALA A 646 -43.64 3.03 -7.41
N GLU A 647 -43.12 2.09 -6.63
CA GLU A 647 -43.73 1.57 -5.41
C GLU A 647 -42.75 1.65 -4.25
N LEU A 648 -43.19 2.20 -3.12
CA LEU A 648 -42.47 2.15 -1.84
C LEU A 648 -42.93 0.91 -1.09
N HIS A 649 -41.99 0.06 -0.72
CA HIS A 649 -42.18 -1.09 0.16
C HIS A 649 -41.55 -0.77 1.50
N TYR A 650 -42.27 -0.91 2.60
CA TYR A 650 -41.76 -0.59 3.93
C TYR A 650 -42.25 -1.57 5.00
N SER A 651 -41.43 -1.79 6.02
CA SER A 651 -41.76 -2.52 7.23
C SER A 651 -41.40 -1.70 8.47
N VAL A 652 -42.10 -1.94 9.57
CA VAL A 652 -41.87 -1.26 10.84
C VAL A 652 -41.76 -2.29 11.95
N SER A 653 -40.66 -2.26 12.70
CA SER A 653 -40.37 -3.12 13.84
C SER A 653 -40.49 -4.62 13.55
N GLY A 654 -40.18 -5.03 12.32
CA GLY A 654 -40.24 -6.44 11.88
C GLY A 654 -41.64 -6.94 11.52
N GLU A 655 -42.64 -6.06 11.44
CA GLU A 655 -43.98 -6.39 10.95
C GLU A 655 -43.99 -6.68 9.43
N ALA A 656 -45.07 -7.30 8.96
CA ALA A 656 -45.26 -7.64 7.54
C ALA A 656 -45.13 -6.40 6.64
N GLU A 657 -44.36 -6.56 5.56
CA GLU A 657 -44.09 -5.52 4.57
C GLU A 657 -45.38 -4.95 3.96
N GLN A 658 -45.44 -3.63 3.88
CA GLN A 658 -46.51 -2.86 3.27
C GLN A 658 -46.01 -2.24 1.97
N THR A 659 -46.84 -2.24 0.93
CA THR A 659 -46.52 -1.63 -0.37
C THR A 659 -47.47 -0.47 -0.65
N ILE A 660 -46.92 0.68 -1.04
CA ILE A 660 -47.70 1.85 -1.48
C ILE A 660 -47.18 2.35 -2.82
N GLN A 661 -48.08 2.82 -3.69
CA GLN A 661 -47.68 3.52 -4.92
C GLN A 661 -47.09 4.89 -4.54
N MET A 662 -45.95 5.24 -5.13
CA MET A 662 -45.38 6.57 -5.01
C MET A 662 -46.05 7.53 -5.98
N ASN A 663 -46.17 8.80 -5.61
CA ASN A 663 -46.73 9.84 -6.45
C ASN A 663 -45.61 10.71 -7.04
N PHE A 664 -45.66 10.96 -8.35
CA PHE A 664 -44.69 11.84 -9.01
C PHE A 664 -45.14 13.31 -8.96
N GLN A 665 -44.34 14.16 -8.32
CA GLN A 665 -44.54 15.62 -8.24
C GLN A 665 -43.24 16.38 -8.56
N GLY A 666 -42.54 15.97 -9.61
CA GLY A 666 -41.17 16.42 -9.91
C GLY A 666 -40.08 15.59 -9.24
N ILE A 667 -40.43 14.92 -8.13
CA ILE A 667 -39.70 13.84 -7.47
C ILE A 667 -40.73 12.78 -7.03
N TRP A 668 -40.36 11.50 -6.92
CA TRP A 668 -41.27 10.46 -6.43
C TRP A 668 -41.41 10.55 -4.93
N LEU A 669 -42.65 10.57 -4.43
CA LEU A 669 -42.99 10.66 -3.00
C LEU A 669 -43.81 9.46 -2.54
N GLY A 670 -43.32 8.75 -1.54
CA GLY A 670 -44.07 7.77 -0.74
C GLY A 670 -44.21 8.24 0.71
N ILE A 671 -45.31 7.91 1.38
CA ILE A 671 -45.58 8.39 2.75
C ILE A 671 -45.85 7.19 3.67
N ILE A 672 -45.00 7.01 4.67
CA ILE A 672 -45.22 6.04 5.76
C ILE A 672 -46.14 6.71 6.80
N PRO A 673 -47.32 6.15 7.12
CA PRO A 673 -48.28 6.81 8.01
C PRO A 673 -47.78 6.92 9.46
N ALA A 674 -48.10 8.05 10.11
CA ALA A 674 -47.74 8.36 11.49
C ALA A 674 -48.17 7.28 12.51
N SER A 675 -49.26 6.54 12.22
CA SER A 675 -49.78 5.48 13.08
C SER A 675 -48.81 4.32 13.29
N TYR A 676 -47.82 4.15 12.41
CA TYR A 676 -46.81 3.11 12.53
C TYR A 676 -45.54 3.61 13.22
N ILE A 677 -45.35 4.91 13.40
CA ILE A 677 -44.08 5.49 13.84
C ILE A 677 -44.07 5.62 15.37
N THR A 678 -43.64 4.57 16.06
CA THR A 678 -43.50 4.54 17.53
C THR A 678 -42.05 4.77 17.97
N MET A 679 -41.87 5.22 19.22
CA MET A 679 -40.54 5.49 19.78
C MET A 679 -39.69 4.22 19.80
N GLY A 680 -38.48 4.27 19.23
CA GLY A 680 -37.60 3.12 19.07
C GLY A 680 -37.98 2.15 17.94
N ALA A 681 -39.01 2.43 17.15
CA ALA A 681 -39.37 1.60 16.00
C ALA A 681 -38.24 1.58 14.96
N LEU A 682 -37.96 0.39 14.42
CA LEU A 682 -37.03 0.21 13.31
C LEU A 682 -37.82 0.23 12.01
N ILE A 683 -37.59 1.21 11.15
CA ILE A 683 -38.29 1.34 9.87
C ILE A 683 -37.32 0.95 8.78
N SER A 684 -37.74 0.03 7.92
CA SER A 684 -36.99 -0.40 6.74
C SER A 684 -37.83 -0.16 5.50
N TYR A 685 -37.26 0.33 4.40
CA TYR A 685 -37.98 0.54 3.16
C TYR A 685 -37.10 0.42 1.91
N TYR A 686 -37.69 0.08 0.77
CA TYR A 686 -37.06 0.15 -0.55
C TYR A 686 -38.08 0.57 -1.61
N ILE A 687 -37.61 0.96 -2.78
CA ILE A 687 -38.44 1.42 -3.89
C ILE A 687 -38.26 0.47 -5.08
N THR A 688 -39.35 0.04 -5.70
CA THR A 688 -39.31 -0.59 -7.02
C THR A 688 -39.83 0.37 -8.07
N ALA A 689 -39.29 0.31 -9.28
CA ALA A 689 -39.73 1.14 -10.39
C ALA A 689 -39.79 0.33 -11.68
N GLU A 690 -40.72 0.70 -12.55
CA GLU A 690 -40.89 0.17 -13.89
C GLU A 690 -40.90 1.33 -14.88
N ASP A 691 -40.27 1.18 -16.05
CA ASP A 691 -40.33 2.17 -17.12
C ASP A 691 -41.37 1.82 -18.20
N THR A 692 -41.58 2.73 -19.16
CA THR A 692 -42.55 2.55 -20.25
C THR A 692 -42.20 1.42 -21.22
N GLU A 693 -40.96 0.92 -21.17
CA GLU A 693 -40.48 -0.20 -22.00
C GLU A 693 -40.58 -1.55 -21.25
N GLY A 694 -41.07 -1.54 -20.01
CA GLY A 694 -41.26 -2.72 -19.17
C GLY A 694 -40.00 -3.16 -18.42
N ASN A 695 -38.94 -2.34 -18.38
CA ASN A 695 -37.78 -2.62 -17.53
C ASN A 695 -38.15 -2.37 -16.08
N THR A 696 -37.65 -3.20 -15.16
CA THR A 696 -37.87 -3.04 -13.72
C THR A 696 -36.56 -2.87 -12.97
N ALA A 697 -36.56 -2.06 -11.92
CA ALA A 697 -35.43 -1.91 -11.01
C ALA A 697 -35.90 -1.80 -9.56
N ARG A 698 -34.97 -2.05 -8.64
CA ARG A 698 -35.18 -1.94 -7.19
C ARG A 698 -34.04 -1.13 -6.58
N SER A 699 -34.37 -0.18 -5.71
CA SER A 699 -33.38 0.55 -4.92
C SER A 699 -32.79 -0.35 -3.84
N GLN A 700 -31.68 0.07 -3.24
CA GLN A 700 -31.24 -0.51 -1.97
C GLN A 700 -32.32 -0.38 -0.88
N THR A 701 -32.20 -1.19 0.17
CA THR A 701 -33.02 -1.06 1.37
C THR A 701 -32.44 -0.01 2.31
N TYR A 702 -33.26 0.97 2.69
CA TYR A 702 -32.94 2.01 3.66
C TYR A 702 -33.54 1.63 5.00
N THR A 703 -32.75 1.71 6.08
CA THR A 703 -33.22 1.41 7.43
C THR A 703 -32.85 2.52 8.39
N PHE A 704 -33.77 2.93 9.26
CA PHE A 704 -33.53 3.91 10.31
C PHE A 704 -34.36 3.57 11.56
N SER A 705 -33.85 3.97 12.72
CA SER A 705 -34.59 3.86 13.99
C SER A 705 -35.18 5.20 14.36
N VAL A 706 -36.39 5.20 14.94
CA VAL A 706 -36.99 6.39 15.54
C VAL A 706 -36.17 6.73 16.80
N PRO A 707 -35.42 7.86 16.83
CA PRO A 707 -34.47 8.14 17.91
C PRO A 707 -35.15 8.22 19.28
N HIS A 708 -34.52 7.63 20.30
CA HIS A 708 -34.93 7.82 21.70
C HIS A 708 -34.32 9.13 22.23
N PRO A 709 -35.08 10.00 22.92
CA PRO A 709 -34.58 11.33 23.32
C PRO A 709 -33.36 11.30 24.23
N ILE A 710 -33.22 10.26 25.06
CA ILE A 710 -32.09 10.04 25.98
C ILE A 710 -31.09 9.08 25.34
N ARG A 711 -29.79 9.39 25.40
CA ARG A 711 -28.69 8.53 24.96
C ARG A 711 -27.73 8.25 26.12
N ILE A 712 -27.40 6.97 26.33
CA ILE A 712 -26.39 6.51 27.29
C ILE A 712 -25.27 5.84 26.49
N PHE A 713 -24.03 6.29 26.64
CA PHE A 713 -22.88 5.81 25.87
C PHE A 713 -21.56 5.97 26.65
N ASN A 714 -20.45 5.44 26.12
CA ASN A 714 -19.13 5.47 26.76
C ASN A 714 -19.12 4.96 28.20
N VAL A 715 -19.76 3.81 28.44
CA VAL A 715 -19.78 3.20 29.77
C VAL A 715 -18.47 2.50 30.04
N THR A 716 -17.72 2.93 31.07
CA THR A 716 -16.45 2.33 31.51
C THR A 716 -16.50 1.98 32.99
N TYR A 717 -15.61 1.10 33.45
CA TYR A 717 -15.48 0.77 34.87
C TYR A 717 -14.03 0.57 35.29
N SER A 718 -13.70 0.82 36.56
CA SER A 718 -12.35 0.63 37.11
C SER A 718 -11.99 -0.86 37.26
N MET A 719 -10.70 -1.18 37.38
CA MET A 719 -10.28 -2.57 37.65
C MET A 719 -10.97 -3.12 38.91
N PRO A 720 -11.60 -4.32 38.85
CA PRO A 720 -12.32 -4.90 39.97
C PRO A 720 -11.34 -5.49 40.99
N ILE A 721 -11.23 -4.84 42.15
CA ILE A 721 -10.40 -5.30 43.27
C ILE A 721 -11.33 -5.69 44.42
N ILE A 722 -11.27 -6.95 44.87
CA ILE A 722 -12.07 -7.44 46.01
C ILE A 722 -11.93 -6.48 47.20
N GLY A 723 -13.06 -6.04 47.76
CA GLY A 723 -13.08 -5.10 48.89
C GLY A 723 -12.93 -3.61 48.54
N SER A 724 -12.62 -3.26 47.29
CA SER A 724 -12.47 -1.86 46.84
C SER A 724 -13.67 -1.41 45.98
N PRO A 725 -14.09 -0.13 46.07
CA PRO A 725 -15.20 0.36 45.26
C PRO A 725 -14.95 0.20 43.76
N LEU A 726 -15.98 -0.25 43.02
CA LEU A 726 -15.95 -0.35 41.57
C LEU A 726 -16.55 0.93 40.98
N GLU A 727 -15.70 1.78 40.41
CA GLU A 727 -16.10 3.02 39.76
C GLU A 727 -16.69 2.74 38.38
N ILE A 728 -17.85 3.32 38.06
CA ILE A 728 -18.51 3.24 36.75
C ILE A 728 -18.67 4.66 36.20
N ARG A 729 -18.32 4.87 34.92
CA ARG A 729 -18.49 6.15 34.22
C ARG A 729 -19.39 5.98 33.01
N ALA A 730 -20.15 7.01 32.63
CA ALA A 730 -20.93 7.04 31.40
C ALA A 730 -21.21 8.47 30.92
N ASN A 731 -21.34 8.64 29.60
CA ASN A 731 -21.91 9.83 29.00
C ASN A 731 -23.42 9.66 28.86
N ILE A 732 -24.19 10.64 29.34
CA ILE A 732 -25.65 10.63 29.27
C ILE A 732 -26.10 11.99 28.74
N GLU A 733 -26.83 11.96 27.63
CA GLU A 733 -27.32 13.16 26.94
C GLU A 733 -28.82 13.02 26.68
N THR A 734 -29.54 14.14 26.64
CA THR A 734 -30.94 14.18 26.20
C THR A 734 -31.15 15.29 25.18
N THR A 735 -31.99 15.01 24.19
CA THR A 735 -32.50 15.98 23.22
C THR A 735 -33.84 16.60 23.67
N ALA A 736 -34.44 16.08 24.74
CA ALA A 736 -35.71 16.53 25.30
C ALA A 736 -35.55 16.98 26.76
N GLY A 737 -35.13 18.24 26.94
CA GLY A 737 -35.00 18.85 28.27
C GLY A 737 -33.62 18.64 28.89
N SER A 738 -33.58 18.27 30.18
CA SER A 738 -32.33 18.05 30.91
C SER A 738 -32.41 16.74 31.68
N ILE A 739 -31.28 16.05 31.83
CA ILE A 739 -31.20 14.82 32.62
C ILE A 739 -31.52 15.13 34.09
N VAL A 740 -32.51 14.44 34.66
CA VAL A 740 -32.99 14.66 36.04
C VAL A 740 -32.63 13.54 36.99
N GLU A 741 -32.40 12.32 36.49
CA GLU A 741 -32.03 11.17 37.31
C GLU A 741 -31.06 10.27 36.55
N THR A 742 -30.00 9.81 37.23
CA THR A 742 -29.02 8.87 36.69
C THR A 742 -28.55 7.93 37.78
N GLN A 743 -28.70 6.62 37.59
CA GLN A 743 -28.31 5.63 38.59
C GLN A 743 -27.73 4.38 37.94
N ILE A 744 -26.83 3.72 38.66
CA ILE A 744 -26.35 2.39 38.36
C ILE A 744 -27.20 1.42 39.17
N ASN A 745 -27.95 0.58 38.48
CA ASN A 745 -28.62 -0.56 39.08
C ASN A 745 -27.71 -1.77 38.96
N TYR A 746 -27.43 -2.49 40.05
CA TYR A 746 -26.46 -3.58 40.04
C TYR A 746 -26.84 -4.73 40.97
N THR A 747 -26.23 -5.89 40.73
CA THR A 747 -26.27 -7.09 41.56
C THR A 747 -24.85 -7.50 41.90
N ALA A 748 -24.53 -7.59 43.19
CA ALA A 748 -23.21 -7.99 43.68
C ALA A 748 -23.34 -9.01 44.82
N SER A 749 -22.72 -10.19 44.66
CA SER A 749 -22.73 -11.34 45.59
C SER A 749 -24.13 -11.86 46.02
N SER A 750 -24.51 -13.05 45.54
CA SER A 750 -25.73 -13.81 45.93
C SER A 750 -27.08 -13.07 45.92
N ASN A 751 -27.40 -12.36 44.83
CA ASN A 751 -28.77 -11.99 44.39
C ASN A 751 -29.54 -10.88 45.12
N SER A 752 -28.89 -9.84 45.67
CA SER A 752 -29.62 -8.60 46.04
C SER A 752 -29.41 -7.50 44.99
N TYR A 753 -30.52 -6.91 44.54
CA TYR A 753 -30.53 -5.82 43.57
C TYR A 753 -30.45 -4.49 44.31
N SER A 754 -29.39 -3.72 44.03
CA SER A 754 -29.09 -2.45 44.66
C SER A 754 -28.94 -1.37 43.60
N TYR A 755 -29.00 -0.09 44.00
CA TYR A 755 -28.71 1.02 43.11
C TYR A 755 -27.82 2.06 43.79
N VAL A 756 -27.00 2.73 42.99
CA VAL A 756 -26.22 3.91 43.40
C VAL A 756 -26.43 5.04 42.41
N GLN A 757 -26.63 6.25 42.93
CA GLN A 757 -26.78 7.44 42.09
C GLN A 757 -25.44 7.81 41.46
N MET A 758 -25.47 8.26 40.20
CA MET A 758 -24.31 8.79 39.51
C MET A 758 -24.26 10.31 39.68
N ALA A 759 -23.05 10.85 39.86
CA ALA A 759 -22.79 12.28 39.92
C ALA A 759 -22.09 12.73 38.64
N TYR A 760 -22.46 13.89 38.11
CA TYR A 760 -21.79 14.45 36.94
C TYR A 760 -20.46 15.11 37.35
N SER A 761 -19.34 14.63 36.80
CA SER A 761 -17.98 15.10 37.08
C SER A 761 -17.09 14.95 35.84
N ASN A 762 -16.30 15.99 35.52
CA ASN A 762 -15.36 16.01 34.38
C ASN A 762 -15.96 15.55 33.03
N GLY A 763 -17.20 15.97 32.74
CA GLY A 763 -17.85 15.64 31.45
C GLY A 763 -18.55 14.29 31.39
N GLN A 764 -18.62 13.53 32.50
CA GLN A 764 -19.26 12.22 32.56
C GLN A 764 -20.07 12.05 33.85
N TYR A 765 -21.06 11.17 33.83
CA TYR A 765 -21.72 10.66 35.02
C TYR A 765 -20.88 9.55 35.62
N VAL A 766 -20.59 9.63 36.92
CA VAL A 766 -19.72 8.71 37.64
C VAL A 766 -20.44 8.19 38.88
N GLY A 767 -20.44 6.88 39.11
CA GLY A 767 -20.96 6.27 40.32
C GLY A 767 -20.06 5.14 40.82
N TYR A 768 -20.22 4.76 42.08
CA TYR A 768 -19.34 3.80 42.75
C TYR A 768 -20.17 2.67 43.35
N ILE A 769 -19.96 1.44 42.86
CA ILE A 769 -20.49 0.25 43.54
C ILE A 769 -19.62 0.03 44.80
N PRO A 770 -20.22 -0.06 46.01
CA PRO A 770 -19.46 -0.14 47.26
C PRO A 770 -18.52 -1.34 47.34
N GLY A 771 -17.26 -1.11 47.74
CA GLY A 771 -16.23 -2.16 47.75
C GLY A 771 -16.51 -3.34 48.69
N ASN A 772 -17.28 -3.12 49.75
CA ASN A 772 -17.74 -4.19 50.65
C ASN A 772 -18.72 -5.17 49.97
N GLU A 773 -19.31 -4.82 48.83
CA GLU A 773 -20.19 -5.68 48.03
C GLU A 773 -19.42 -6.39 46.90
N ILE A 774 -18.19 -5.94 46.62
CA ILE A 774 -17.28 -6.50 45.61
C ILE A 774 -16.55 -7.71 46.22
N LYS A 775 -17.09 -8.90 45.95
CA LYS A 775 -16.55 -10.21 46.36
C LYS A 775 -16.21 -11.05 45.13
N GLU A 776 -15.52 -12.16 45.35
CA GLU A 776 -15.26 -13.15 44.31
C GLU A 776 -16.57 -13.61 43.64
N GLY A 777 -16.63 -13.57 42.31
CA GLY A 777 -17.84 -13.85 41.52
C GLY A 777 -18.17 -12.79 40.47
N LEU A 778 -19.44 -12.74 40.05
CA LEU A 778 -19.94 -11.84 39.00
C LEU A 778 -20.73 -10.67 39.60
N VAL A 779 -20.38 -9.45 39.20
CA VAL A 779 -21.15 -8.22 39.43
C VAL A 779 -21.83 -7.82 38.12
N GLN A 780 -23.15 -7.68 38.09
CA GLN A 780 -23.85 -7.18 36.91
C GLN A 780 -24.44 -5.81 37.17
N PHE A 781 -24.43 -4.91 36.18
CA PHE A 781 -25.02 -3.58 36.34
C PHE A 781 -25.60 -3.01 35.04
N HIS A 782 -26.53 -2.07 35.13
CA HIS A 782 -26.95 -1.20 34.02
C HIS A 782 -27.21 0.21 34.54
N ILE A 783 -27.20 1.17 33.63
CA ILE A 783 -27.40 2.58 33.92
C ILE A 783 -28.81 2.96 33.53
N TYR A 784 -29.56 3.52 34.47
CA TYR A 784 -30.86 4.13 34.23
C TYR A 784 -30.69 5.65 34.16
N ALA A 785 -31.37 6.28 33.21
CA ALA A 785 -31.46 7.73 33.11
C ALA A 785 -32.90 8.19 32.80
N SER A 786 -33.28 9.34 33.35
CA SER A 786 -34.50 10.05 32.97
C SER A 786 -34.26 11.54 32.73
N ASP A 787 -35.12 12.16 31.93
CA ASP A 787 -35.09 13.60 31.65
C ASP A 787 -36.33 14.34 32.19
N SER A 788 -36.26 15.67 32.19
CA SER A 788 -37.33 16.55 32.67
C SER A 788 -38.59 16.51 31.81
N ALA A 789 -38.54 15.91 30.62
CA ALA A 789 -39.71 15.64 29.78
C ALA A 789 -40.40 14.30 30.12
N GLY A 790 -39.88 13.56 31.10
CA GLY A 790 -40.45 12.29 31.56
C GLY A 790 -40.01 11.08 30.74
N ASN A 791 -39.07 11.23 29.80
CA ASN A 791 -38.50 10.10 29.08
C ASN A 791 -37.59 9.32 30.01
N ARG A 792 -37.50 8.00 29.79
CA ARG A 792 -36.68 7.09 30.57
C ARG A 792 -35.92 6.17 29.63
N ARG A 793 -34.69 5.82 29.98
CA ARG A 793 -33.87 4.86 29.24
C ARG A 793 -32.97 4.08 30.19
N GLU A 794 -32.82 2.81 29.90
CA GLU A 794 -31.82 1.95 30.54
C GLU A 794 -30.76 1.56 29.50
N SER A 795 -29.52 1.43 29.94
CA SER A 795 -28.47 0.81 29.14
C SER A 795 -28.68 -0.70 29.05
N ARG A 796 -27.89 -1.37 28.20
CA ARG A 796 -27.69 -2.82 28.31
C ARG A 796 -27.10 -3.18 29.68
N THR A 797 -27.21 -4.46 30.06
CA THR A 797 -26.53 -5.01 31.24
C THR A 797 -25.05 -5.27 30.95
N TYR A 798 -24.18 -4.81 31.84
CA TYR A 798 -22.74 -5.06 31.89
C TYR A 798 -22.46 -6.12 32.97
N SER A 799 -21.46 -6.97 32.75
CA SER A 799 -21.08 -8.04 33.69
C SER A 799 -19.58 -7.98 33.96
N VAL A 800 -19.17 -7.98 35.23
CA VAL A 800 -17.79 -7.82 35.72
C VAL A 800 -17.42 -9.00 36.61
N ALA A 801 -16.38 -9.76 36.28
CA ALA A 801 -15.91 -10.91 37.05
C ALA A 801 -14.77 -10.52 38.03
N ILE A 802 -14.73 -11.16 39.20
CA ILE A 802 -13.80 -10.83 40.30
C ILE A 802 -13.14 -12.09 40.88
N GLY A 803 -11.80 -12.23 40.78
CA GLY A 803 -10.89 -13.06 41.62
C GLY A 803 -10.42 -14.47 41.17
N GLY A 804 -9.09 -14.70 41.22
CA GLY A 804 -8.30 -15.97 41.19
C GLY A 804 -6.78 -15.69 41.39
N ALA A 805 -6.02 -16.50 42.15
CA ALA A 805 -4.86 -16.12 42.99
C ALA A 805 -3.42 -15.96 42.37
N TYR A 806 -2.60 -15.06 42.94
CA TYR A 806 -1.12 -15.07 42.91
C TYR A 806 -0.56 -15.09 44.35
N TYR A 807 0.34 -16.04 44.65
CA TYR A 807 1.08 -16.17 45.91
C TYR A 807 2.30 -15.22 45.93
N LYS A 808 2.42 -14.39 46.97
CA LYS A 808 3.68 -13.74 47.39
C LYS A 808 4.20 -14.44 48.64
N PRO A 809 5.50 -14.82 48.74
CA PRO A 809 6.16 -14.96 50.02
C PRO A 809 6.68 -13.60 50.50
N SER A 810 6.55 -13.38 51.80
CA SER A 810 6.78 -12.15 52.54
C SER A 810 8.25 -11.76 52.70
N LEU A 811 8.50 -10.45 52.73
CA LEU A 811 9.63 -9.82 53.41
C LEU A 811 9.42 -9.87 54.92
N ASP A 812 10.43 -10.29 55.67
CA ASP A 812 10.71 -9.83 57.05
C ASP A 812 12.16 -10.17 57.45
N GLY A 813 12.88 -9.16 57.99
CA GLY A 813 14.06 -9.37 58.84
C GLY A 813 15.32 -8.51 58.58
N ASN A 814 15.31 -7.25 59.06
CA ASN A 814 16.43 -6.49 59.66
C ASN A 814 17.87 -6.59 59.08
N ASN A 815 18.40 -5.50 58.50
CA ASN A 815 19.26 -4.49 59.17
C ASN A 815 20.08 -3.64 58.17
N ASP A 816 20.22 -2.37 58.56
CA ASP A 816 21.30 -1.40 58.28
C ASP A 816 21.43 -0.74 56.89
N PHE A 817 21.16 0.58 56.90
CA PHE A 817 21.70 1.58 55.97
C PHE A 817 23.24 1.64 56.05
N PRO A 818 23.93 2.09 54.98
CA PRO A 818 24.40 3.47 55.02
C PRO A 818 24.28 4.24 53.68
N GLU A 819 23.62 5.39 53.77
CA GLU A 819 24.22 6.71 53.57
C GLU A 819 25.50 6.81 52.71
N SER A 820 25.35 7.00 51.39
CA SER A 820 26.36 7.67 50.55
C SER A 820 25.77 8.23 49.25
N ALA A 821 24.85 9.20 49.37
CA ALA A 821 24.46 10.02 48.22
C ALA A 821 24.14 11.46 48.64
N LYS A 822 25.16 12.20 49.08
CA LYS A 822 25.16 13.67 49.03
C LYS A 822 26.54 14.22 48.67
N LYS A 823 26.50 15.17 47.72
CA LYS A 823 27.52 16.12 47.24
C LYS A 823 28.57 15.59 46.26
N TYR A 824 28.41 15.98 44.99
CA TYR A 824 29.17 17.10 44.42
C TYR A 824 28.33 17.79 43.34
N THR A 825 27.90 19.02 43.64
CA THR A 825 27.59 20.06 42.64
C THR A 825 28.84 20.92 42.50
N ASN A 826 29.33 21.07 41.27
CA ASN A 826 30.06 22.23 40.73
C ASN A 826 30.07 22.03 39.20
N SER A 827 29.30 22.79 38.43
CA SER A 827 29.63 24.13 37.92
C SER A 827 30.88 24.14 37.02
N GLY A 828 30.67 24.31 35.72
CA GLY A 828 31.75 24.65 34.79
C GLY A 828 31.62 23.96 33.44
N THR A 829 31.05 24.68 32.48
CA THR A 829 31.32 24.64 31.04
C THR A 829 32.35 23.60 30.54
N SER A 830 31.89 22.55 29.87
CA SER A 830 32.50 22.01 28.64
C SER A 830 31.58 20.91 28.08
N THR A 831 31.33 21.00 26.78
CA THR A 831 30.74 19.97 25.94
C THR A 831 31.47 18.64 26.14
N THR A 832 30.76 17.58 26.50
CA THR A 832 31.25 16.21 26.35
C THR A 832 30.67 15.68 25.04
N ASP A 833 31.50 15.74 24.01
CA ASP A 833 31.26 15.12 22.71
C ASP A 833 31.33 13.60 22.85
N ILE A 834 30.33 12.91 22.28
CA ILE A 834 30.26 11.45 22.24
C ILE A 834 31.15 10.98 21.07
N VAL A 835 32.02 10.00 21.34
CA VAL A 835 32.85 9.31 20.36
C VAL A 835 31.98 8.36 19.54
N GLY A 836 31.84 8.60 18.24
CA GLY A 836 31.15 7.70 17.31
C GLY A 836 32.13 6.74 16.63
N VAL A 837 31.80 5.44 16.63
CA VAL A 837 32.47 4.41 15.81
C VAL A 837 31.58 4.16 14.60
N TRP A 838 32.17 4.15 13.40
CA TRP A 838 31.46 3.86 12.16
C TRP A 838 32.05 2.61 11.51
N ILE A 839 31.17 1.74 11.01
CA ILE A 839 31.51 0.59 10.18
C ILE A 839 30.80 0.83 8.85
N CYS A 840 31.55 0.83 7.75
CA CYS A 840 31.00 0.88 6.40
C CYS A 840 31.46 -0.37 5.65
N ASN A 841 30.53 -0.95 4.90
CA ASN A 841 30.70 -2.15 4.09
C ASN A 841 30.55 -1.72 2.63
N ASP A 842 31.59 -1.91 1.83
CA ASP A 842 31.48 -1.97 0.37
C ASP A 842 31.99 -3.34 -0.05
N ASP A 843 31.31 -3.91 -1.04
CA ASP A 843 31.40 -5.32 -1.45
C ASP A 843 32.83 -5.87 -1.42
N ASP A 844 33.03 -6.79 -0.46
CA ASP A 844 34.21 -7.61 -0.13
C ASP A 844 35.30 -7.08 0.84
N PHE A 845 35.17 -5.92 1.53
CA PHE A 845 36.11 -5.58 2.63
C PHE A 845 35.52 -4.77 3.82
N LEU A 846 36.01 -5.07 5.05
CA LEU A 846 35.68 -4.37 6.31
C LEU A 846 36.64 -3.19 6.58
N TYR A 847 36.10 -1.99 6.78
CA TYR A 847 36.86 -0.79 7.17
C TYR A 847 36.64 -0.42 8.64
N MET A 848 37.72 -0.06 9.35
CA MET A 848 37.67 0.56 10.69
C MET A 848 38.44 1.88 10.67
N GLY A 849 37.74 2.99 10.93
CA GLY A 849 38.33 4.30 11.16
C GLY A 849 38.14 4.76 12.60
N ILE A 850 39.16 5.39 13.19
CA ILE A 850 39.09 6.07 14.49
C ILE A 850 39.36 7.55 14.26
N GLU A 851 38.41 8.42 14.61
CA GLU A 851 38.61 9.87 14.63
C GLU A 851 38.98 10.29 16.05
N LEU A 852 40.08 11.03 16.20
CA LEU A 852 40.51 11.57 17.49
C LEU A 852 40.09 13.03 17.59
N GLY A 853 39.19 13.32 18.54
CA GLY A 853 38.85 14.69 18.92
C GLY A 853 40.10 15.49 19.32
N SER A 854 40.18 16.72 18.83
CA SER A 854 41.30 17.63 19.03
C SER A 854 41.36 18.13 20.48
N ASP A 855 42.02 17.40 21.38
CA ASP A 855 42.81 17.94 22.51
C ASP A 855 43.28 16.83 23.47
N LEU A 856 44.31 16.07 23.06
CA LEU A 856 45.10 15.27 24.00
C LEU A 856 46.54 15.77 23.99
N LYS A 857 46.87 16.58 25.00
CA LYS A 857 48.24 16.95 25.31
C LYS A 857 49.00 15.71 25.80
N ALA A 858 50.05 15.37 25.05
CA ALA A 858 51.07 14.42 25.46
C ALA A 858 51.65 14.82 26.83
N ASN A 859 51.47 13.96 27.83
CA ASN A 859 52.48 13.60 28.84
C ASN A 859 51.82 12.85 30.00
N THR A 860 51.75 11.51 29.91
CA THR A 860 52.14 10.61 31.01
C THR A 860 52.30 9.20 30.46
N THR A 861 53.51 8.67 30.62
CA THR A 861 53.87 7.27 30.42
C THR A 861 53.21 6.41 31.50
N GLN A 862 52.07 5.80 31.18
CA GLN A 862 51.51 4.54 31.71
C GLN A 862 50.03 4.51 31.37
N ASP A 863 49.69 3.97 30.21
CA ASP A 863 48.36 3.40 29.98
C ASP A 863 48.56 2.18 29.06
N PHE A 864 48.36 1.00 29.63
CA PHE A 864 48.26 -0.24 28.88
C PHE A 864 46.94 -0.21 28.13
N VAL A 865 46.97 -0.35 26.80
CA VAL A 865 45.78 -0.76 26.04
C VAL A 865 45.65 -2.28 26.21
N GLY A 866 44.83 -2.72 27.15
CA GLY A 866 44.36 -4.09 27.19
C GLY A 866 43.27 -4.28 26.13
N VAL A 867 43.47 -5.21 25.20
CA VAL A 867 42.40 -5.66 24.31
C VAL A 867 41.55 -6.66 25.09
N TYR A 868 40.31 -6.29 25.40
CA TYR A 868 39.30 -7.21 25.92
C TYR A 868 38.40 -7.65 24.77
N PHE A 869 38.12 -8.95 24.70
CA PHE A 869 37.00 -9.50 23.95
C PHE A 869 35.97 -9.93 25.00
N GLU A 870 34.82 -9.26 25.04
CA GLU A 870 33.68 -9.69 25.82
C GLU A 870 32.63 -10.30 24.88
N ASP A 871 32.29 -11.55 25.18
CA ASP A 871 31.10 -12.25 24.73
C ASP A 871 29.89 -11.68 25.49
N TYR A 872 28.90 -11.16 24.76
CA TYR A 872 27.60 -10.78 25.32
C TYR A 872 26.49 -11.60 24.68
N SER A 873 26.45 -12.88 25.06
CA SER A 873 25.19 -13.60 25.25
C SER A 873 24.77 -13.52 26.73
N SER A 874 23.77 -12.66 26.99
CA SER A 874 23.00 -12.43 28.23
C SER A 874 23.57 -11.49 29.33
N PRO A 875 22.83 -10.46 29.77
CA PRO A 875 23.10 -9.75 31.02
C PRO A 875 22.64 -10.60 32.23
N ASN A 876 23.55 -10.80 33.20
CA ASN A 876 23.40 -11.51 34.48
C ASN A 876 23.59 -13.04 34.46
N ALA A 877 24.82 -13.52 34.62
CA ALA A 877 25.41 -13.76 35.96
C ALA A 877 26.57 -14.77 35.91
N THR A 878 27.49 -14.55 36.83
CA THR A 878 28.75 -15.25 37.10
C THR A 878 28.70 -16.79 37.17
N SER A 879 29.76 -17.39 36.59
CA SER A 879 30.39 -18.70 36.86
C SER A 879 29.97 -19.93 36.05
N VAL A 880 31.01 -20.58 35.50
CA VAL A 880 31.06 -21.73 34.58
C VAL A 880 30.84 -23.08 35.27
N ARG A 881 30.17 -24.05 34.61
CA ARG A 881 30.57 -25.49 34.62
C ARG A 881 29.98 -26.34 33.47
N TYR A 882 30.84 -27.24 32.98
CA TYR A 882 30.78 -28.11 31.79
C TYR A 882 29.75 -29.27 31.80
N GLY A 883 29.27 -29.65 30.59
CA GLY A 883 28.66 -30.96 30.28
C GLY A 883 28.24 -31.14 28.79
N ASN A 884 29.15 -31.71 27.98
CA ASN A 884 29.10 -32.26 26.59
C ASN A 884 27.74 -32.82 26.08
N SER A 885 27.34 -32.86 24.78
CA SER A 885 28.03 -32.86 23.45
C SER A 885 27.09 -32.64 22.21
N LEU A 886 27.51 -31.76 21.29
CA LEU A 886 27.52 -31.67 19.78
C LEU A 886 26.59 -32.57 18.90
N GLN A 887 26.09 -32.16 17.71
CA GLN A 887 26.65 -31.44 16.52
C GLN A 887 25.55 -30.65 15.75
N THR A 888 25.74 -29.61 14.90
CA THR A 888 26.81 -29.21 13.95
C THR A 888 26.84 -27.68 13.78
N GLY A 889 28.04 -27.08 13.78
CA GLY A 889 28.29 -25.65 13.55
C GLY A 889 29.80 -25.38 13.65
N VAL A 890 30.30 -24.42 12.88
CA VAL A 890 31.72 -24.03 12.78
C VAL A 890 32.37 -23.87 14.16
N ARG A 891 33.51 -24.53 14.39
CA ARG A 891 34.26 -24.46 15.66
C ARG A 891 35.53 -23.64 15.44
N LEU A 892 35.60 -22.44 16.01
CA LEU A 892 36.85 -21.73 16.23
C LEU A 892 37.36 -22.13 17.62
N GLU A 893 38.37 -22.98 17.71
CA GLU A 893 39.08 -23.19 18.97
C GLU A 893 40.27 -22.22 19.02
N VAL A 894 40.34 -21.38 20.06
CA VAL A 894 41.54 -20.59 20.37
C VAL A 894 42.27 -21.31 21.50
N GLY A 895 43.35 -22.01 21.17
CA GLY A 895 44.21 -22.68 22.14
C GLY A 895 45.44 -21.83 22.47
N TRP A 896 45.60 -21.47 23.74
CA TRP A 896 46.78 -20.73 24.22
C TRP A 896 47.92 -21.70 24.57
N TRP A 897 49.01 -21.66 23.79
CA TRP A 897 50.32 -22.15 24.21
C TRP A 897 51.34 -21.05 23.86
N ASP A 898 51.63 -20.20 24.84
CA ASP A 898 52.55 -19.04 24.83
C ASP A 898 52.14 -17.76 24.08
N VAL A 899 52.63 -16.65 24.65
CA VAL A 899 52.10 -15.27 24.60
C VAL A 899 52.20 -14.55 23.25
N ASN A 900 52.55 -15.21 22.15
CA ASN A 900 52.86 -14.52 20.87
C ASN A 900 52.54 -15.35 19.60
N SER A 901 51.49 -16.18 19.59
CA SER A 901 51.05 -16.90 18.38
C SER A 901 49.52 -16.98 18.28
N PHE A 902 48.97 -16.80 17.09
CA PHE A 902 47.55 -17.06 16.77
C PHE A 902 47.48 -18.07 15.61
N TYR A 903 46.45 -18.92 15.59
CA TYR A 903 46.16 -19.84 14.47
C TYR A 903 44.70 -19.68 14.01
N CYS A 904 44.43 -20.07 12.77
CA CYS A 904 43.10 -20.13 12.16
C CYS A 904 42.93 -21.50 11.50
N GLU A 905 41.80 -22.16 11.71
CA GLU A 905 41.44 -23.44 11.06
C GLU A 905 40.25 -23.22 10.09
N HIS A 906 40.29 -23.87 8.93
CA HIS A 906 39.18 -23.90 7.97
C HIS A 906 38.86 -25.37 7.64
N THR A 907 37.60 -25.80 7.82
CA THR A 907 37.18 -27.17 7.51
C THR A 907 36.12 -27.20 6.41
N TYR A 908 36.55 -27.52 5.19
CA TYR A 908 35.75 -28.29 4.24
C TYR A 908 36.68 -29.30 3.56
N SER A 909 36.44 -30.59 3.81
CA SER A 909 37.15 -31.77 3.25
C SER A 909 38.70 -31.68 3.16
N GLY A 910 39.40 -32.02 4.25
CA GLY A 910 40.85 -32.29 4.24
C GLY A 910 41.73 -31.11 4.74
N SER A 911 42.41 -31.32 5.87
CA SER A 911 43.08 -30.31 6.71
C SER A 911 44.28 -29.59 6.05
N THR A 912 44.38 -28.26 6.22
CA THR A 912 45.63 -27.48 6.03
C THR A 912 45.76 -26.37 7.09
N TRP A 913 46.96 -26.12 7.61
CA TRP A 913 47.25 -25.17 8.70
C TRP A 913 48.25 -24.09 8.22
N ALA A 914 48.03 -22.82 8.58
CA ALA A 914 48.99 -21.73 8.34
C ALA A 914 49.36 -21.01 9.64
N TRP A 915 50.64 -20.65 9.81
CA TRP A 915 51.17 -20.02 11.02
C TRP A 915 51.63 -18.58 10.74
N VAL A 916 51.27 -17.63 11.60
CA VAL A 916 51.85 -16.28 11.60
C VAL A 916 52.46 -16.02 12.99
N LYS A 917 53.73 -15.57 13.04
CA LYS A 917 54.46 -15.31 14.28
C LYS A 917 55.15 -13.93 14.29
N ASN A 918 55.23 -13.30 15.46
CA ASN A 918 56.00 -12.10 15.82
C ASN A 918 55.66 -10.77 15.12
N VAL A 919 54.66 -10.05 15.65
CA VAL A 919 54.44 -8.61 15.40
C VAL A 919 55.25 -7.82 16.44
N ASN A 920 56.26 -7.06 16.03
CA ASN A 920 57.23 -6.46 16.96
C ASN A 920 56.91 -5.02 17.42
N SER A 921 56.09 -4.23 16.70
CA SER A 921 55.59 -2.95 17.22
C SER A 921 54.48 -2.36 16.33
N ILE A 922 53.54 -1.65 16.97
CA ILE A 922 52.62 -0.69 16.34
C ILE A 922 53.02 0.69 16.84
N SER A 923 53.29 1.64 15.94
CA SER A 923 53.61 3.01 16.34
C SER A 923 52.87 4.03 15.50
N TYR A 924 52.35 5.07 16.16
CA TYR A 924 51.66 6.20 15.54
C TYR A 924 52.64 7.36 15.36
N ASN A 925 52.84 7.81 14.12
CA ASN A 925 53.69 8.97 13.84
C ASN A 925 52.83 10.24 13.78
N GLY A 926 52.85 11.00 14.88
CA GLY A 926 52.01 12.18 15.06
C GLY A 926 52.26 13.35 14.12
N ALA A 927 53.37 13.38 13.38
CA ALA A 927 53.64 14.47 12.42
C ALA A 927 52.86 14.32 11.10
N ASN A 928 52.60 13.08 10.68
CA ASN A 928 52.00 12.79 9.37
C ASN A 928 50.66 12.05 9.44
N ARG A 929 50.18 11.66 10.63
CA ARG A 929 48.88 11.00 10.87
C ARG A 929 48.66 9.69 10.07
N PHE A 930 49.60 8.74 10.15
CA PHE A 930 49.42 7.36 9.70
C PHE A 930 49.88 6.36 10.78
N LEU A 931 49.30 5.15 10.78
CA LEU A 931 49.69 4.03 11.65
C LEU A 931 50.71 3.13 10.92
N GLU A 932 51.89 2.88 11.52
CA GLU A 932 52.93 2.04 10.90
C GLU A 932 52.94 0.63 11.56
N LEU A 933 52.74 -0.41 10.75
CA LEU A 933 52.82 -1.83 11.14
C LEU A 933 54.07 -2.47 10.53
N LYS A 934 54.96 -3.02 11.37
CA LYS A 934 56.17 -3.75 10.92
C LYS A 934 56.08 -5.24 11.27
N ILE A 935 55.94 -6.08 10.25
CA ILE A 935 55.94 -7.55 10.34
C ILE A 935 57.27 -8.07 9.80
N GLN A 936 57.97 -8.91 10.57
CA GLN A 936 59.36 -9.27 10.23
C GLN A 936 59.48 -10.58 9.43
N ARG A 937 58.54 -11.54 9.54
CA ARG A 937 58.58 -12.81 8.77
C ARG A 937 57.26 -13.58 8.80
N VAL A 938 56.91 -14.27 7.71
CA VAL A 938 55.88 -15.32 7.65
C VAL A 938 56.60 -16.63 7.32
N GLU A 939 56.38 -17.70 8.10
CA GLU A 939 56.98 -19.03 7.86
C GLU A 939 55.86 -20.05 7.61
N ASP A 940 55.89 -20.69 6.45
CA ASP A 940 55.08 -21.86 6.12
C ASP A 940 55.86 -23.14 6.47
N THR A 941 55.22 -24.13 7.09
CA THR A 941 55.87 -25.37 7.55
C THR A 941 55.42 -26.63 6.82
N HIS A 942 54.75 -26.55 5.66
CA HIS A 942 54.54 -27.73 4.81
C HIS A 942 55.14 -27.60 3.40
N ALA A 943 56.05 -28.53 3.09
CA ALA A 943 56.66 -28.69 1.79
C ALA A 943 55.60 -29.14 0.76
N GLY A 944 55.05 -28.21 0.01
CA GLY A 944 54.09 -28.53 -1.06
C GLY A 944 53.38 -27.35 -1.71
N TRP A 945 53.49 -26.14 -1.17
CA TRP A 945 52.82 -24.95 -1.68
C TRP A 945 53.78 -23.99 -2.40
N ASN A 946 54.26 -24.41 -3.57
CA ASN A 946 54.81 -23.49 -4.57
C ASN A 946 53.74 -23.28 -5.64
N ASN A 947 52.95 -22.20 -5.53
CA ASN A 947 52.45 -21.43 -6.67
C ASN A 947 51.64 -20.20 -6.21
N GLY A 948 52.34 -19.06 -6.09
CA GLY A 948 51.89 -17.78 -6.63
C GLY A 948 50.53 -17.24 -6.21
N ARG A 949 50.25 -17.10 -4.91
CA ARG A 949 49.14 -16.25 -4.44
C ARG A 949 49.63 -15.16 -3.50
N THR A 950 49.12 -13.95 -3.74
CA THR A 950 49.48 -12.66 -3.12
C THR A 950 48.58 -12.39 -1.92
N ILE A 951 49.14 -11.87 -0.82
CA ILE A 951 48.36 -11.24 0.26
C ILE A 951 48.40 -9.74 -0.01
N GLY A 952 47.24 -9.11 -0.23
CA GLY A 952 47.10 -7.67 -0.40
C GLY A 952 46.71 -6.99 0.92
N LEU A 953 47.32 -5.84 1.21
CA LEU A 953 46.99 -4.96 2.34
C LEU A 953 46.57 -3.61 1.76
N TYR A 954 45.35 -3.17 2.07
CA TYR A 954 44.83 -1.84 1.71
C TYR A 954 44.89 -0.93 2.93
N VAL A 955 45.41 0.29 2.78
CA VAL A 955 45.40 1.33 3.83
C VAL A 955 44.73 2.56 3.23
N ALA A 956 43.57 2.93 3.76
CA ALA A 956 42.89 4.19 3.43
C ALA A 956 43.24 5.25 4.49
N THR A 957 43.36 6.51 4.08
CA THR A 957 43.48 7.66 4.99
C THR A 957 42.48 8.74 4.68
N ALA A 958 41.75 9.17 5.69
CA ALA A 958 40.77 10.26 5.62
C ALA A 958 41.41 11.61 6.00
N ARG A 959 41.05 12.68 5.29
CA ARG A 959 41.22 14.08 5.71
C ARG A 959 39.85 14.75 5.77
N GLU A 960 39.65 15.61 6.77
CA GLU A 960 38.37 16.20 7.16
C GLU A 960 37.78 17.22 6.16
N ALA A 961 36.43 17.14 6.09
CA ALA A 961 35.40 18.16 5.98
C ALA A 961 35.19 18.95 4.66
N GLY A 962 34.03 18.67 4.04
CA GLY A 962 33.19 19.68 3.39
C GLY A 962 32.80 19.34 1.96
N SER A 963 31.51 19.01 1.76
CA SER A 963 30.80 18.84 0.47
C SER A 963 31.18 17.62 -0.39
N TRP A 964 30.16 16.82 -0.72
CA TRP A 964 30.12 15.81 -1.78
C TRP A 964 30.89 16.26 -3.02
N PHE A 965 31.88 15.48 -3.52
CA PHE A 965 31.90 14.85 -4.86
C PHE A 965 32.88 13.67 -4.98
N ALA A 966 32.61 12.85 -6.00
CA ALA A 966 33.27 11.60 -6.38
C ALA A 966 34.67 11.83 -6.96
N GLY A 967 35.63 10.96 -6.61
CA GLY A 967 36.97 10.92 -7.20
C GLY A 967 37.54 9.50 -7.22
N SER A 968 38.10 9.12 -8.37
CA SER A 968 38.55 7.79 -8.80
C SER A 968 39.71 7.15 -7.99
N VAL A 969 39.68 5.82 -7.88
CA VAL A 969 40.81 4.99 -7.39
C VAL A 969 41.92 4.91 -8.45
N SER A 970 43.12 5.41 -8.12
CA SER A 970 44.39 5.15 -8.80
C SER A 970 45.35 4.69 -7.70
N SER A 971 45.79 3.43 -7.58
CA SER A 971 46.58 2.64 -8.51
C SER A 971 46.90 1.27 -7.86
N ARG A 972 47.19 0.23 -8.66
CA ARG A 972 47.54 -1.13 -8.19
C ARG A 972 49.06 -1.28 -8.12
N LEU A 973 49.65 -1.40 -6.93
CA LEU A 973 51.07 -1.74 -6.77
C LEU A 973 51.26 -3.27 -6.64
N THR A 974 52.00 -3.87 -7.56
CA THR A 974 52.32 -5.32 -7.55
C THR A 974 53.74 -5.51 -7.04
N TYR A 975 53.94 -6.26 -5.94
CA TYR A 975 55.29 -6.68 -5.53
C TYR A 975 55.46 -8.18 -5.77
N THR A 976 56.56 -8.55 -6.44
CA THR A 976 57.08 -9.92 -6.51
C THR A 976 58.37 -9.93 -5.71
N PHE A 977 58.52 -10.90 -4.80
CA PHE A 977 59.72 -10.96 -3.94
C PHE A 977 60.97 -11.26 -4.76
N ALA A 978 61.81 -10.23 -4.95
CA ALA A 978 63.24 -10.37 -5.15
C ALA A 978 63.98 -9.36 -4.26
N THR A 979 65.10 -9.82 -3.71
CA THR A 979 65.93 -9.16 -2.69
C THR A 979 66.37 -7.73 -3.04
N ASN A 980 66.18 -6.81 -2.09
CA ASN A 980 66.73 -5.45 -1.99
C ASN A 980 66.48 -4.51 -3.19
N SER A 981 65.42 -3.70 -3.12
CA SER A 981 65.33 -2.41 -3.82
C SER A 981 64.33 -1.49 -3.10
N SER A 982 64.75 -0.26 -2.80
CA SER A 982 63.89 0.85 -2.36
C SER A 982 63.25 1.53 -3.59
N VAL A 983 61.92 1.74 -3.58
CA VAL A 983 61.21 2.51 -4.61
C VAL A 983 60.55 3.72 -3.96
N VAL A 984 60.89 4.90 -4.46
CA VAL A 984 60.21 6.18 -4.20
C VAL A 984 59.16 6.36 -5.29
N ILE A 985 57.92 6.68 -4.93
CA ILE A 985 56.86 7.07 -5.88
C ILE A 985 56.41 8.48 -5.51
N GLU A 986 56.61 9.41 -6.45
CA GLU A 986 56.07 10.76 -6.43
C GLU A 986 54.63 10.76 -6.98
N ASP A 987 53.78 11.59 -6.40
CA ASP A 987 52.33 11.71 -6.64
C ASP A 987 52.02 12.45 -7.97
N PRO A 988 51.17 11.95 -8.88
CA PRO A 988 50.63 12.75 -9.96
C PRO A 988 49.38 13.51 -9.47
N VAL A 989 49.55 14.83 -9.30
CA VAL A 989 48.46 15.77 -9.03
C VAL A 989 47.35 15.61 -10.09
N HIS A 990 46.16 15.15 -9.70
CA HIS A 990 44.93 15.34 -10.49
C HIS A 990 44.33 16.70 -10.14
N THR A 991 44.05 17.51 -11.16
CA THR A 991 43.47 18.85 -11.04
C THR A 991 42.05 18.85 -11.60
N ASN A 992 41.05 19.27 -10.83
CA ASN A 992 39.66 19.47 -11.28
C ASN A 992 39.62 20.40 -12.52
N GLU A 993 38.94 19.98 -13.58
CA GLU A 993 38.71 20.77 -14.78
C GLU A 993 37.55 21.76 -14.55
N GLN A 994 37.46 22.83 -15.35
CA GLN A 994 36.37 23.82 -15.20
C GLN A 994 35.19 23.42 -16.09
N PRO A 995 33.93 23.62 -15.65
CA PRO A 995 32.78 23.41 -16.51
C PRO A 995 32.80 24.38 -17.71
N VAL A 996 31.95 24.14 -18.69
CA VAL A 996 31.75 24.97 -19.88
C VAL A 996 30.32 25.49 -19.88
N VAL A 997 30.14 26.79 -20.15
CA VAL A 997 28.83 27.43 -20.29
C VAL A 997 28.76 28.26 -21.56
N THR A 998 27.64 28.18 -22.27
CA THR A 998 27.38 28.95 -23.50
C THR A 998 26.00 29.59 -23.45
N ILE A 999 25.90 30.88 -23.76
CA ILE A 999 24.60 31.56 -23.97
C ILE A 999 24.27 31.47 -25.46
N ILE A 1000 23.17 30.81 -25.79
CA ILE A 1000 22.71 30.57 -27.17
C ILE A 1000 21.86 31.73 -27.68
N SER A 1001 21.00 32.29 -26.83
CA SER A 1001 20.06 33.36 -27.19
C SER A 1001 19.82 34.27 -25.99
N PRO A 1002 19.52 35.57 -26.15
CA PRO A 1002 19.65 36.29 -27.41
C PRO A 1002 21.14 36.57 -27.69
N GLU A 1003 21.45 36.96 -28.92
CA GLU A 1003 22.84 37.30 -29.27
C GLU A 1003 23.33 38.53 -28.48
N ASN A 1004 24.63 38.58 -28.22
CA ASN A 1004 25.28 39.71 -27.56
C ASN A 1004 25.03 41.03 -28.30
N GLY A 1005 24.42 42.00 -27.61
CA GLY A 1005 24.04 43.31 -28.15
C GLY A 1005 22.58 43.40 -28.61
N THR A 1006 21.75 42.38 -28.36
CA THR A 1006 20.34 42.37 -28.78
C THR A 1006 19.56 43.54 -28.19
N LYS A 1007 18.87 44.29 -29.05
CA LYS A 1007 17.93 45.35 -28.63
C LYS A 1007 16.58 44.76 -28.27
N CYS A 1008 16.08 45.08 -27.10
CA CYS A 1008 14.88 44.47 -26.57
C CYS A 1008 14.02 45.43 -25.76
N SER A 1009 12.71 45.17 -25.72
CA SER A 1009 11.72 45.87 -24.91
C SER A 1009 10.60 44.91 -24.51
N GLY A 1010 10.16 44.96 -23.25
CA GLY A 1010 9.18 44.00 -22.72
C GLY A 1010 9.84 42.72 -22.19
N MET A 1011 9.33 41.55 -22.58
CA MET A 1011 9.85 40.26 -22.14
C MET A 1011 10.97 39.78 -23.08
N VAL A 1012 12.05 39.24 -22.50
CA VAL A 1012 13.22 38.70 -23.21
C VAL A 1012 13.51 37.31 -22.69
N ILE A 1013 13.84 36.38 -23.57
CA ILE A 1013 14.24 35.01 -23.20
C ILE A 1013 15.74 34.89 -23.41
N VAL A 1014 16.46 34.39 -22.41
CA VAL A 1014 17.89 34.09 -22.45
C VAL A 1014 18.10 32.60 -22.30
N ASP A 1015 18.55 31.95 -23.37
CA ASP A 1015 18.78 30.50 -23.46
C ASP A 1015 20.27 30.16 -23.52
N GLY A 1016 20.64 28.97 -23.08
CA GLY A 1016 22.00 28.48 -23.21
C GLY A 1016 22.20 27.05 -22.74
N THR A 1017 23.47 26.62 -22.71
CA THR A 1017 23.90 25.28 -22.31
C THR A 1017 25.06 25.31 -21.32
N ALA A 1018 25.21 24.22 -20.58
CA ALA A 1018 26.30 23.99 -19.65
C ALA A 1018 26.72 22.50 -19.64
N TYR A 1019 28.01 22.21 -19.51
CA TYR A 1019 28.59 20.86 -19.54
C TYR A 1019 29.88 20.79 -18.71
N ASP A 1020 30.20 19.65 -18.12
CA ASP A 1020 31.44 19.42 -17.38
C ASP A 1020 32.09 18.08 -17.77
N SER A 1021 33.41 18.05 -17.94
CA SER A 1021 34.13 16.92 -18.54
C SER A 1021 34.52 15.83 -17.54
N ASP A 1022 34.77 16.20 -16.29
CA ASP A 1022 35.15 15.32 -15.19
C ASP A 1022 34.08 15.19 -14.10
N GLY A 1023 32.98 15.96 -14.18
CA GLY A 1023 31.83 15.82 -13.31
C GLY A 1023 30.50 16.30 -13.89
N TYR A 1024 29.72 17.08 -13.13
CA TYR A 1024 28.40 17.58 -13.55
C TYR A 1024 28.08 18.99 -13.08
N ILE A 1025 27.15 19.65 -13.77
CA ILE A 1025 26.75 21.03 -13.46
C ILE A 1025 25.82 21.07 -12.24
N ARG A 1026 26.26 21.74 -11.18
CA ARG A 1026 25.51 21.91 -9.93
C ARG A 1026 24.58 23.12 -9.97
N TYR A 1027 25.05 24.27 -10.46
CA TYR A 1027 24.27 25.51 -10.53
C TYR A 1027 24.45 26.24 -11.86
N VAL A 1028 23.38 26.83 -12.40
CA VAL A 1028 23.43 27.88 -13.43
C VAL A 1028 22.76 29.14 -12.88
N ASN A 1029 23.55 30.18 -12.68
CA ASN A 1029 23.16 31.44 -12.08
C ASN A 1029 23.19 32.56 -13.12
N LEU A 1030 22.03 33.09 -13.51
CA LEU A 1030 21.94 34.28 -14.35
C LEU A 1030 21.74 35.54 -13.50
N THR A 1031 22.52 36.58 -13.74
CA THR A 1031 22.32 37.89 -13.14
C THR A 1031 22.15 38.96 -14.21
N PHE A 1032 21.14 39.82 -14.03
CA PHE A 1032 20.82 40.95 -14.91
C PHE A 1032 20.55 42.19 -14.06
N SER A 1033 21.53 43.10 -14.00
CA SER A 1033 21.51 44.25 -13.09
C SER A 1033 21.32 43.83 -11.62
N SER A 1034 20.17 44.14 -10.99
CA SER A 1034 19.85 43.71 -9.62
C SER A 1034 19.10 42.38 -9.55
N LEU A 1035 18.67 41.83 -10.69
CA LEU A 1035 17.95 40.57 -10.74
C LEU A 1035 18.94 39.41 -10.75
N LYS A 1036 18.65 38.37 -9.99
CA LYS A 1036 19.39 37.11 -9.96
C LYS A 1036 18.39 35.98 -10.13
N PHE A 1037 18.76 35.00 -10.95
CA PHE A 1037 18.01 33.81 -11.25
C PHE A 1037 18.96 32.63 -11.11
N THR A 1038 18.49 31.54 -10.52
CA THR A 1038 19.28 30.33 -10.29
C THR A 1038 18.42 29.15 -10.68
N ILE A 1039 19.04 28.19 -11.37
CA ILE A 1039 18.48 26.87 -11.65
C ILE A 1039 19.57 25.83 -11.32
N GLU A 1040 19.16 24.66 -10.88
CA GLU A 1040 20.04 23.58 -10.41
C GLU A 1040 19.99 22.39 -11.37
N ASN A 1041 21.12 21.70 -11.55
CA ASN A 1041 21.24 20.44 -12.29
C ASN A 1041 20.76 20.46 -13.77
N GLU A 1042 20.78 21.62 -14.43
CA GLU A 1042 20.32 21.76 -15.83
C GLU A 1042 21.49 22.02 -16.80
N THR A 1043 21.59 21.21 -17.84
CA THR A 1043 22.60 21.35 -18.92
C THR A 1043 22.09 22.14 -20.12
N ASN A 1044 20.77 22.30 -20.26
CA ASN A 1044 20.13 23.23 -21.20
C ASN A 1044 19.19 24.13 -20.41
N TRP A 1045 19.33 25.44 -20.56
CA TRP A 1045 18.67 26.40 -19.67
C TRP A 1045 18.04 27.57 -20.41
N SER A 1046 17.00 28.16 -19.79
CA SER A 1046 16.23 29.29 -20.33
C SER A 1046 15.73 30.19 -19.20
N PHE A 1047 15.98 31.49 -19.29
CA PHE A 1047 15.52 32.50 -18.33
C PHE A 1047 14.67 33.57 -19.02
N ILE A 1048 13.54 33.94 -18.42
CA ILE A 1048 12.70 35.04 -18.91
C ILE A 1048 12.95 36.29 -18.08
N ILE A 1049 13.39 37.36 -18.73
CA ILE A 1049 13.71 38.64 -18.12
C ILE A 1049 12.72 39.69 -18.62
N ASN A 1050 11.96 40.30 -17.71
CA ASN A 1050 11.18 41.48 -18.04
C ASN A 1050 12.06 42.74 -17.97
N VAL A 1051 12.39 43.32 -19.13
CA VAL A 1051 13.22 44.52 -19.21
C VAL A 1051 12.42 45.82 -19.24
N SER A 1052 11.08 45.76 -19.21
CA SER A 1052 10.20 46.93 -19.38
C SER A 1052 10.36 48.00 -18.27
N SER A 1053 10.82 47.59 -17.09
CA SER A 1053 11.04 48.47 -15.92
C SER A 1053 12.45 49.07 -15.87
N PHE A 1054 13.37 48.62 -16.72
CA PHE A 1054 14.74 49.12 -16.77
C PHE A 1054 14.83 50.36 -17.67
N LYS A 1055 15.69 51.33 -17.32
CA LYS A 1055 15.89 52.53 -18.15
C LYS A 1055 16.55 52.11 -19.47
N ASN A 1056 16.29 52.86 -20.55
CA ASN A 1056 16.96 52.54 -21.82
C ASN A 1056 18.48 52.63 -21.66
N GLY A 1057 19.19 51.56 -22.03
CA GLY A 1057 20.62 51.41 -21.73
C GLY A 1057 21.13 50.01 -22.02
N ASN A 1058 22.45 49.82 -21.92
CA ASN A 1058 23.10 48.53 -22.13
C ASN A 1058 23.32 47.84 -20.77
N TYR A 1059 22.84 46.61 -20.63
CA TYR A 1059 22.86 45.84 -19.39
C TYR A 1059 23.58 44.51 -19.60
N PRO A 1060 24.51 44.11 -18.72
CA PRO A 1060 25.13 42.81 -18.79
C PRO A 1060 24.16 41.74 -18.30
N VAL A 1061 24.14 40.61 -19.00
CA VAL A 1061 23.59 39.33 -18.54
C VAL A 1061 24.78 38.43 -18.25
N ASP A 1062 24.92 38.06 -17.00
CA ASP A 1062 26.04 37.29 -16.47
C ASP A 1062 25.54 35.92 -16.06
N VAL A 1063 26.06 34.87 -16.69
CA VAL A 1063 25.74 33.49 -16.35
C VAL A 1063 26.96 32.84 -15.73
N PHE A 1064 26.85 32.45 -14.47
CA PHE A 1064 27.86 31.69 -13.75
C PHE A 1064 27.38 30.26 -13.60
N VAL A 1065 28.25 29.31 -13.91
CA VAL A 1065 27.98 27.89 -13.76
C VAL A 1065 28.98 27.31 -12.78
N THR A 1066 28.51 26.54 -11.81
CA THR A 1066 29.38 25.86 -10.84
C THR A 1066 29.20 24.36 -11.06
N ASP A 1067 30.32 23.63 -11.16
CA ASP A 1067 30.30 22.18 -11.23
C ASP A 1067 30.06 21.59 -9.83
N ASN A 1068 30.21 20.29 -9.79
CA ASN A 1068 30.13 19.48 -8.62
C ASN A 1068 31.34 19.79 -7.68
N GLU A 1069 32.58 19.73 -8.16
CA GLU A 1069 33.81 19.93 -7.37
C GLU A 1069 34.16 21.40 -6.99
N GLY A 1070 33.26 22.33 -7.28
CA GLY A 1070 33.35 23.75 -6.94
C GLY A 1070 34.11 24.62 -7.96
N ALA A 1071 34.53 24.09 -9.11
CA ALA A 1071 35.02 24.93 -10.19
C ALA A 1071 33.87 25.66 -10.90
N ASN A 1072 34.20 26.82 -11.46
CA ASN A 1072 33.20 27.75 -11.97
C ASN A 1072 33.54 28.18 -13.40
N ALA A 1073 32.51 28.30 -14.22
CA ALA A 1073 32.56 28.84 -15.55
C ALA A 1073 31.65 30.06 -15.67
N PHE A 1074 31.99 30.96 -16.60
CA PHE A 1074 31.30 32.24 -16.73
C PHE A 1074 31.09 32.60 -18.18
N ALA A 1075 29.86 33.00 -18.53
CA ALA A 1075 29.53 33.60 -19.81
C ALA A 1075 28.77 34.91 -19.60
N ARG A 1076 29.03 35.88 -20.49
CA ARG A 1076 28.36 37.19 -20.48
C ARG A 1076 27.90 37.59 -21.86
N ILE A 1077 26.69 38.13 -21.94
CA ILE A 1077 26.21 38.92 -23.08
C ILE A 1077 25.72 40.30 -22.62
N TRP A 1078 25.50 41.21 -23.55
CA TRP A 1078 24.93 42.54 -23.30
C TRP A 1078 23.55 42.65 -23.94
N LEU A 1079 22.53 43.07 -23.19
CA LEU A 1079 21.23 43.43 -23.72
C LEU A 1079 21.09 44.95 -23.78
N ILE A 1080 20.65 45.47 -24.93
CA ILE A 1080 20.35 46.89 -25.10
C ILE A 1080 18.85 47.07 -24.87
N VAL A 1081 18.48 47.48 -23.67
CA VAL A 1081 17.09 47.78 -23.34
C VAL A 1081 16.70 49.10 -24.01
N ASP A 1082 15.68 49.08 -24.86
CA ASP A 1082 15.14 50.25 -25.53
C ASP A 1082 13.60 50.20 -25.53
N ASN A 1083 12.99 50.66 -24.43
CA ASN A 1083 11.55 50.67 -24.23
C ASN A 1083 10.79 51.66 -25.15
N SER A 1084 11.47 52.28 -26.13
CA SER A 1084 10.80 52.99 -27.22
C SER A 1084 10.47 52.09 -28.43
N LEU A 1085 10.98 50.86 -28.46
CA LEU A 1085 10.62 49.83 -29.42
C LEU A 1085 9.23 49.23 -29.07
N PRO A 1086 8.44 48.78 -30.06
CA PRO A 1086 7.26 47.99 -29.79
C PRO A 1086 7.66 46.71 -29.02
N PRO A 1087 6.83 46.23 -28.05
CA PRO A 1087 7.14 45.04 -27.27
C PRO A 1087 7.56 43.89 -28.19
N THR A 1088 8.66 43.22 -27.85
CA THR A 1088 9.17 42.10 -28.66
C THR A 1088 8.04 41.09 -28.84
N VAL A 1089 7.53 40.94 -30.07
CA VAL A 1089 6.47 39.97 -30.38
C VAL A 1089 7.09 38.58 -30.30
N ILE A 1090 6.69 37.81 -29.30
CA ILE A 1090 7.16 36.44 -29.12
C ILE A 1090 6.30 35.55 -30.03
N THR A 1091 6.84 35.11 -31.17
CA THR A 1091 6.17 34.12 -32.02
C THR A 1091 6.41 32.72 -31.47
N PRO A 1092 5.35 31.93 -31.22
CA PRO A 1092 5.51 30.58 -30.67
C PRO A 1092 6.20 29.68 -31.69
N TYR A 1093 7.11 28.86 -31.20
CA TYR A 1093 7.89 27.92 -31.99
C TYR A 1093 7.34 26.51 -31.78
N CYS A 1094 7.41 25.67 -32.81
CA CYS A 1094 7.12 24.24 -32.70
C CYS A 1094 7.96 23.55 -33.76
N ALA A 1095 8.69 22.51 -33.39
CA ALA A 1095 9.52 21.69 -34.26
C ALA A 1095 9.36 20.23 -33.91
N ILE A 1096 9.55 19.37 -34.90
CA ILE A 1096 9.61 17.93 -34.76
C ILE A 1096 11.09 17.54 -34.76
N ASN A 1097 11.57 16.99 -33.66
CA ASN A 1097 12.96 16.59 -33.46
C ASN A 1097 13.17 15.11 -33.80
N HIS A 1098 12.10 14.29 -33.71
CA HIS A 1098 12.08 12.89 -34.12
C HIS A 1098 10.65 12.51 -34.55
N PRO A 1099 10.43 11.64 -35.54
CA PRO A 1099 11.41 11.13 -36.49
C PRO A 1099 11.96 12.25 -37.39
N THR A 1100 13.10 12.00 -38.04
CA THR A 1100 13.73 12.93 -39.00
C THR A 1100 13.18 12.73 -40.42
N ASN A 1101 13.41 13.70 -41.31
CA ASN A 1101 12.84 13.64 -42.66
C ASN A 1101 13.38 12.45 -43.44
N ASP A 1102 12.48 11.74 -44.12
CA ASP A 1102 12.66 10.52 -44.90
C ASP A 1102 13.17 9.31 -44.08
N GLN A 1103 13.11 9.37 -42.75
CA GLN A 1103 13.51 8.26 -41.89
C GLN A 1103 12.65 7.02 -42.18
N LYS A 1104 13.30 5.87 -42.35
CA LYS A 1104 12.64 4.58 -42.50
C LYS A 1104 12.21 4.06 -41.15
N LEU A 1105 10.91 3.82 -40.99
CA LEU A 1105 10.30 3.50 -39.70
C LEU A 1105 9.41 2.27 -39.82
N LYS A 1106 9.24 1.54 -38.71
CA LYS A 1106 8.36 0.38 -38.60
C LYS A 1106 7.80 0.28 -37.17
N GLY A 1107 6.58 -0.22 -37.02
CA GLY A 1107 5.99 -0.44 -35.71
C GLY A 1107 5.35 0.81 -35.11
N ILE A 1108 5.52 0.99 -33.80
CA ILE A 1108 5.05 2.17 -33.06
C ILE A 1108 6.12 3.26 -33.17
N ILE A 1109 5.71 4.44 -33.65
CA ILE A 1109 6.61 5.56 -33.92
C ILE A 1109 6.36 6.64 -32.89
N GLU A 1110 7.40 7.03 -32.15
CA GLU A 1110 7.35 8.18 -31.27
C GLU A 1110 7.77 9.44 -32.01
N ILE A 1111 6.85 10.40 -32.10
CA ILE A 1111 7.07 11.71 -32.70
C ILE A 1111 7.36 12.67 -31.55
N MET A 1112 8.58 13.16 -31.46
CA MET A 1112 9.03 14.07 -30.41
C MET A 1112 9.43 15.40 -31.03
N GLY A 1113 9.32 16.47 -30.24
CA GLY A 1113 9.68 17.78 -30.71
C GLY A 1113 9.73 18.81 -29.59
N ASN A 1114 10.23 19.98 -29.92
CA ASN A 1114 10.26 21.10 -28.98
C ASN A 1114 9.32 22.20 -29.42
N ALA A 1115 8.75 22.93 -28.47
CA ALA A 1115 7.90 24.08 -28.74
C ALA A 1115 8.18 25.21 -27.75
N THR A 1116 7.76 26.41 -28.11
CA THR A 1116 7.70 27.55 -27.18
C THR A 1116 6.24 27.93 -27.06
N LEU A 1117 5.64 27.62 -25.91
CA LEU A 1117 4.23 27.83 -25.65
C LEU A 1117 4.03 29.06 -24.77
N PHE A 1118 2.97 29.82 -25.03
CA PHE A 1118 2.55 30.96 -24.20
C PHE A 1118 1.13 30.72 -23.68
N GLY A 1119 0.88 31.04 -22.41
CA GLY A 1119 -0.47 30.93 -21.83
C GLY A 1119 -1.05 29.52 -21.97
N THR A 1120 -2.24 29.41 -22.59
CA THR A 1120 -3.00 28.16 -22.75
C THR A 1120 -2.69 27.38 -24.03
N MET A 1121 -1.64 27.74 -24.76
CA MET A 1121 -1.26 27.06 -26.00
C MET A 1121 -0.92 25.58 -25.76
N ARG A 1122 -1.23 24.74 -26.75
CA ARG A 1122 -0.91 23.30 -26.78
C ARG A 1122 -0.26 22.93 -28.11
N VAL A 1123 0.50 21.84 -28.12
CA VAL A 1123 1.02 21.27 -29.37
C VAL A 1123 0.02 20.29 -29.94
N TYR A 1124 -0.18 20.36 -31.26
CA TYR A 1124 -1.06 19.50 -32.02
C TYR A 1124 -0.27 18.79 -33.11
N VAL A 1125 -0.48 17.49 -33.26
CA VAL A 1125 0.15 16.63 -34.26
C VAL A 1125 -0.92 15.98 -35.13
N LYS A 1126 -0.67 15.87 -36.44
CA LYS A 1126 -1.49 15.07 -37.35
C LYS A 1126 -0.64 14.32 -38.36
N ILE A 1127 -1.18 13.23 -38.87
CA ILE A 1127 -0.58 12.41 -39.92
C ILE A 1127 -1.37 12.65 -41.22
N GLU A 1128 -0.68 13.04 -42.28
CA GLU A 1128 -1.26 13.35 -43.59
C GLU A 1128 -2.45 14.33 -43.53
N ASN A 1129 -3.60 13.93 -44.05
CA ASN A 1129 -4.85 14.69 -44.04
C ASN A 1129 -5.78 14.31 -42.86
N GLY A 1130 -5.26 13.60 -41.85
CA GLY A 1130 -5.98 13.26 -40.64
C GLY A 1130 -6.32 14.46 -39.75
N ALA A 1131 -7.10 14.21 -38.69
CA ALA A 1131 -7.43 15.22 -37.70
C ALA A 1131 -6.20 15.67 -36.89
N TRP A 1132 -6.20 16.91 -36.41
CA TRP A 1132 -5.23 17.40 -35.44
C TRP A 1132 -5.49 16.79 -34.07
N ASN A 1133 -4.50 16.10 -33.53
CA ASN A 1133 -4.55 15.49 -32.20
C ASN A 1133 -3.63 16.26 -31.25
N ILE A 1134 -3.99 16.35 -29.98
CA ILE A 1134 -3.15 17.03 -28.98
C ILE A 1134 -1.94 16.13 -28.67
N ALA A 1135 -0.73 16.70 -28.71
CA ALA A 1135 0.49 16.05 -28.26
C ALA A 1135 0.68 16.28 -26.75
N ASN A 1136 1.30 15.31 -26.08
CA ASN A 1136 1.58 15.39 -24.65
C ASN A 1136 2.88 16.16 -24.39
N GLY A 1137 2.86 17.10 -23.45
CA GLY A 1137 4.01 17.94 -23.11
C GLY A 1137 3.86 19.39 -23.55
N THR A 1138 4.84 20.22 -23.18
CA THR A 1138 4.84 21.67 -23.40
C THR A 1138 6.03 22.11 -24.26
N SER A 1139 7.15 22.50 -23.64
CA SER A 1139 8.36 22.95 -24.34
C SER A 1139 9.14 21.80 -24.97
N SER A 1140 9.04 20.61 -24.38
CA SER A 1140 9.32 19.33 -25.01
C SER A 1140 8.00 18.56 -25.07
N TRP A 1141 7.66 18.06 -26.25
CA TRP A 1141 6.38 17.43 -26.55
C TRP A 1141 6.58 16.10 -27.28
N ARG A 1142 5.65 15.17 -27.06
CA ARG A 1142 5.65 13.85 -27.70
C ARG A 1142 4.25 13.44 -28.16
N TYR A 1143 4.19 12.68 -29.23
CA TYR A 1143 2.99 12.07 -29.77
C TYR A 1143 3.32 10.67 -30.30
N VAL A 1144 2.59 9.67 -29.83
CA VAL A 1144 2.80 8.27 -30.23
C VAL A 1144 1.88 7.93 -31.39
N TRP A 1145 2.46 7.54 -32.52
CA TRP A 1145 1.73 7.10 -33.70
C TRP A 1145 1.92 5.59 -33.89
N ASN A 1146 0.84 4.82 -33.74
CA ASN A 1146 0.84 3.41 -34.11
C ASN A 1146 0.76 3.25 -35.64
N ALA A 1147 1.91 3.04 -36.29
CA ALA A 1147 2.00 2.92 -37.74
C ALA A 1147 1.83 1.46 -38.24
N THR A 1148 1.55 0.49 -37.36
CA THR A 1148 1.36 -0.93 -37.75
C THR A 1148 0.10 -1.17 -38.61
N ALA A 1149 -0.89 -0.29 -38.51
CA ALA A 1149 -2.12 -0.34 -39.30
C ALA A 1149 -2.03 0.40 -40.65
N TYR A 1150 -0.88 1.00 -40.98
CA TYR A 1150 -0.67 1.81 -42.18
C TYR A 1150 0.12 1.02 -43.25
N PRO A 1151 -0.26 1.05 -44.54
CA PRO A 1151 0.52 0.41 -45.61
C PRO A 1151 1.95 0.97 -45.76
N GLU A 1152 2.90 0.17 -46.26
CA GLU A 1152 4.24 0.66 -46.64
C GLU A 1152 4.13 1.84 -47.62
N GLY A 1153 4.91 2.90 -47.40
CA GLY A 1153 4.84 4.12 -48.20
C GLY A 1153 5.35 5.37 -47.48
N GLU A 1154 5.32 6.51 -48.17
CA GLU A 1154 5.69 7.81 -47.61
C GLU A 1154 4.51 8.45 -46.86
N TYR A 1155 4.78 9.00 -45.68
CA TYR A 1155 3.80 9.73 -44.86
C TYR A 1155 4.40 11.04 -44.35
N THR A 1156 3.57 12.07 -44.23
CA THR A 1156 3.94 13.40 -43.73
C THR A 1156 3.27 13.64 -42.40
N ILE A 1157 4.08 13.84 -41.37
CA ILE A 1157 3.67 14.24 -40.03
C ILE A 1157 3.71 15.77 -39.96
N TYR A 1158 2.70 16.37 -39.36
CA TYR A 1158 2.62 17.80 -39.12
C TYR A 1158 2.49 18.08 -37.62
N ALA A 1159 3.14 19.13 -37.12
CA ALA A 1159 3.01 19.60 -35.75
C ALA A 1159 2.87 21.13 -35.68
N LYS A 1160 2.06 21.65 -34.75
CA LYS A 1160 1.96 23.10 -34.49
C LYS A 1160 1.61 23.38 -33.04
N ALA A 1161 2.06 24.49 -32.50
CA ALA A 1161 1.58 25.04 -31.23
C ALA A 1161 0.43 26.03 -31.49
N SER A 1162 -0.71 25.89 -30.80
CA SER A 1162 -1.86 26.78 -30.96
C SER A 1162 -2.70 26.85 -29.68
N ASP A 1163 -3.35 27.98 -29.42
CA ASP A 1163 -4.44 28.12 -28.43
C ASP A 1163 -5.83 28.26 -29.09
N GLY A 1164 -5.91 28.08 -30.41
CA GLY A 1164 -7.11 28.28 -31.21
C GLY A 1164 -7.27 29.69 -31.79
N VAL A 1165 -6.42 30.65 -31.38
CA VAL A 1165 -6.43 32.04 -31.88
C VAL A 1165 -5.06 32.44 -32.47
N ILE A 1166 -3.96 32.07 -31.79
CA ILE A 1166 -2.58 32.30 -32.21
C ILE A 1166 -1.93 30.94 -32.51
N GLU A 1167 -1.28 30.82 -33.68
CA GLU A 1167 -0.64 29.58 -34.11
C GLU A 1167 0.85 29.77 -34.42
N SER A 1168 1.67 28.78 -34.06
CA SER A 1168 3.03 28.67 -34.59
C SER A 1168 3.00 28.36 -36.08
N LYS A 1169 4.14 28.52 -36.75
CA LYS A 1169 4.32 27.87 -38.04
C LYS A 1169 4.17 26.35 -37.86
N VAL A 1170 3.53 25.70 -38.83
CA VAL A 1170 3.37 24.24 -38.84
C VAL A 1170 4.71 23.61 -39.20
N ALA A 1171 5.30 22.88 -38.25
CA ALA A 1171 6.40 21.97 -38.51
C ALA A 1171 5.88 20.75 -39.29
N LYS A 1172 6.69 20.21 -40.19
CA LYS A 1172 6.35 18.99 -40.90
C LYS A 1172 7.58 18.14 -41.15
N VAL A 1173 7.42 16.82 -41.07
CA VAL A 1173 8.46 15.85 -41.39
C VAL A 1173 7.85 14.71 -42.20
N LYS A 1174 8.49 14.36 -43.31
CA LYS A 1174 8.13 13.19 -44.11
C LYS A 1174 8.87 11.97 -43.57
N VAL A 1175 8.26 10.79 -43.59
CA VAL A 1175 8.86 9.51 -43.17
C VAL A 1175 8.45 8.39 -44.11
N ILE A 1176 9.17 7.28 -44.10
CA ILE A 1176 8.92 6.13 -44.99
C ILE A 1176 8.63 4.90 -44.15
N LEU A 1177 7.42 4.34 -44.23
CA LEU A 1177 7.11 3.06 -43.61
C LEU A 1177 7.62 1.93 -44.51
N SER A 1178 8.57 1.15 -44.00
CA SER A 1178 9.23 0.05 -44.72
C SER A 1178 9.38 -1.14 -43.79
N TYR A 1179 8.61 -2.20 -44.02
CA TYR A 1179 8.61 -3.43 -43.25
C TYR A 1179 9.50 -4.52 -43.89
N THR A 1180 10.20 -4.21 -44.99
CA THR A 1180 11.05 -5.17 -45.74
C THR A 1180 12.50 -4.66 -45.95
N ASP A 1181 13.51 -5.29 -45.33
CA ASP A 1181 14.94 -4.90 -45.44
C ASP A 1181 15.66 -5.55 -46.64
N LYS A 1182 16.28 -4.75 -47.51
CA LYS A 1182 17.25 -5.21 -48.54
C LYS A 1182 18.41 -4.21 -48.74
N ASN A 1183 19.55 -4.47 -48.08
CA ASN A 1183 20.95 -4.13 -48.41
C ASN A 1183 21.30 -2.89 -49.28
N THR A 1184 22.11 -1.93 -48.75
CA THR A 1184 23.24 -1.16 -49.39
C THR A 1184 23.67 0.00 -48.47
N ILE A 1185 24.72 -0.02 -47.63
CA ILE A 1185 26.17 0.06 -47.92
C ILE A 1185 26.45 0.76 -49.26
N GLN A 1186 26.91 2.03 -49.27
CA GLN A 1186 27.86 2.67 -50.26
C GLN A 1186 27.73 4.20 -50.54
N LYS A 1187 26.71 4.99 -50.10
CA LYS A 1187 26.42 6.30 -50.76
C LYS A 1187 26.68 7.65 -50.03
N GLU A 1188 27.03 7.72 -48.76
CA GLU A 1188 27.17 9.01 -48.03
C GLU A 1188 28.61 9.43 -47.73
N ILE A 1189 29.53 9.11 -48.65
CA ILE A 1189 30.91 9.64 -48.64
C ILE A 1189 31.03 11.03 -49.34
N ASP A 1190 30.00 11.54 -50.04
CA ASP A 1190 30.25 12.54 -51.11
C ASP A 1190 29.71 14.01 -51.01
N ASN A 1191 28.85 14.44 -50.06
CA ASN A 1191 28.09 15.70 -50.27
C ASN A 1191 28.28 16.91 -49.30
N GLN A 1192 29.21 16.89 -48.36
CA GLN A 1192 29.31 17.92 -47.30
C GLN A 1192 30.02 19.25 -47.68
N PHE A 1193 30.45 19.48 -48.94
CA PHE A 1193 31.41 20.56 -49.29
C PHE A 1193 30.86 21.86 -49.94
N SER A 1194 29.55 22.09 -50.12
CA SER A 1194 29.10 23.12 -51.11
C SER A 1194 28.25 24.32 -50.63
N MET A 1195 27.74 24.38 -49.39
CA MET A 1195 26.73 25.40 -49.01
C MET A 1195 27.23 26.61 -48.18
N GLU A 1196 28.38 26.51 -47.50
CA GLU A 1196 28.88 27.60 -46.62
C GLU A 1196 29.41 28.83 -47.38
N ILE A 1197 29.84 28.66 -48.63
CA ILE A 1197 30.46 29.74 -49.44
C ILE A 1197 29.42 30.79 -49.92
N ILE A 1198 28.13 30.43 -50.01
CA ILE A 1198 27.11 31.27 -50.64
C ILE A 1198 26.54 32.33 -49.68
N LEU A 1199 26.55 32.07 -48.36
CA LEU A 1199 25.95 32.94 -47.34
C LEU A 1199 26.85 34.12 -46.94
N ILE A 1200 28.18 33.95 -46.98
CA ILE A 1200 29.16 35.00 -46.64
C ILE A 1200 29.08 36.19 -47.61
N ALA A 1201 28.74 35.95 -48.88
CA ALA A 1201 28.67 37.00 -49.90
C ALA A 1201 27.49 37.98 -49.73
N ILE A 1202 26.39 37.56 -49.10
CA ILE A 1202 25.16 38.35 -48.98
C ILE A 1202 25.21 39.32 -47.78
N LEU A 1203 25.88 38.91 -46.70
CA LEU A 1203 25.99 39.69 -45.47
C LEU A 1203 26.84 40.97 -45.64
N VAL A 1204 27.92 40.87 -46.43
CA VAL A 1204 28.81 42.00 -46.73
C VAL A 1204 28.08 43.12 -47.49
N GLY A 1205 27.11 42.77 -48.35
CA GLY A 1205 26.33 43.76 -49.11
C GLY A 1205 25.37 44.62 -48.27
N LEU A 1206 24.79 44.06 -47.19
CA LEU A 1206 23.80 44.74 -46.35
C LEU A 1206 24.40 45.72 -45.35
N VAL A 1207 25.60 45.41 -44.83
CA VAL A 1207 26.34 46.29 -43.90
C VAL A 1207 26.75 47.60 -44.58
N CYS A 1208 27.12 47.55 -45.87
CA CYS A 1208 27.45 48.74 -46.65
C CYS A 1208 26.27 49.72 -46.80
N VAL A 1209 25.04 49.22 -46.93
CA VAL A 1209 23.83 50.05 -47.13
C VAL A 1209 23.45 50.79 -45.83
N LEU A 1210 23.61 50.15 -44.67
CA LEU A 1210 23.30 50.72 -43.37
C LEU A 1210 24.28 51.83 -42.94
N MET A 1211 25.57 51.67 -43.23
CA MET A 1211 26.57 52.72 -42.94
C MET A 1211 26.32 54.00 -43.74
N VAL A 1212 25.90 53.89 -45.00
CA VAL A 1212 25.56 55.06 -45.84
C VAL A 1212 24.33 55.80 -45.28
N GLY A 1213 23.32 55.08 -44.78
CA GLY A 1213 22.13 55.69 -44.16
C GLY A 1213 22.42 56.45 -42.86
N LEU A 1214 23.35 55.96 -42.04
CA LEU A 1214 23.73 56.59 -40.77
C LEU A 1214 24.57 57.86 -40.98
N LEU A 1215 25.46 57.88 -41.97
CA LEU A 1215 26.24 59.07 -42.34
C LEU A 1215 25.35 60.21 -42.84
N LEU A 1216 24.29 59.91 -43.60
CA LEU A 1216 23.32 60.89 -44.09
C LEU A 1216 22.43 61.47 -42.96
N ARG A 1217 22.13 60.67 -41.92
CA ARG A 1217 21.41 61.15 -40.72
C ARG A 1217 22.27 62.07 -39.85
N HIS A 1218 23.56 61.79 -39.72
CA HIS A 1218 24.48 62.61 -38.93
C HIS A 1218 24.73 64.00 -39.57
N ALA A 1219 24.79 64.06 -40.91
CA ALA A 1219 24.88 65.32 -41.65
C ALA A 1219 23.66 66.24 -41.47
N LYS A 1220 22.44 65.67 -41.38
CA LYS A 1220 21.20 66.44 -41.13
C LYS A 1220 21.11 67.01 -39.70
N PHE A 1221 21.70 66.34 -38.71
CA PHE A 1221 21.72 66.83 -37.32
C PHE A 1221 22.71 67.98 -37.11
N LYS A 1222 23.87 67.96 -37.78
CA LYS A 1222 24.89 69.03 -37.70
C LYS A 1222 24.38 70.36 -38.29
N ASN A 1223 23.61 70.31 -39.38
CA ASN A 1223 23.00 71.50 -40.00
C ASN A 1223 21.85 72.12 -39.16
N LYS A 1224 21.13 71.34 -38.34
CA LYS A 1224 20.10 71.88 -37.41
C LYS A 1224 20.72 72.56 -36.18
N ARG A 1225 21.89 72.10 -35.72
CA ARG A 1225 22.61 72.67 -34.57
C ARG A 1225 23.27 74.03 -34.92
N ASN A 1226 23.87 74.13 -36.11
CA ASN A 1226 24.44 75.39 -36.62
C ASN A 1226 23.40 76.47 -36.95
N LYS A 1227 22.12 76.11 -37.15
CA LYS A 1227 21.01 77.06 -37.36
C LYS A 1227 20.52 77.65 -36.02
N LYS A 1228 20.52 76.85 -34.94
CA LYS A 1228 20.13 77.28 -33.58
C LYS A 1228 21.18 78.18 -32.90
N GLU A 1229 22.46 78.08 -33.25
CA GLU A 1229 23.53 78.99 -32.78
C GLU A 1229 23.62 80.31 -33.58
N LYS A 1230 23.02 80.38 -34.78
CA LYS A 1230 22.92 81.62 -35.56
C LYS A 1230 21.71 82.49 -35.17
N ASP A 1231 20.61 81.86 -34.72
CA ASP A 1231 19.41 82.58 -34.27
C ASP A 1231 19.53 83.17 -32.85
N ASN A 1232 20.55 82.75 -32.07
CA ASN A 1232 20.88 83.31 -30.74
C ASN A 1232 21.85 84.51 -30.78
N LYS A 1233 22.20 85.02 -31.97
CA LYS A 1233 23.07 86.21 -32.15
C LYS A 1233 22.40 87.42 -32.80
N ASN A 1234 21.13 87.36 -33.20
CA ASN A 1234 20.42 88.46 -33.88
C ASN A 1234 18.98 88.66 -33.34
N GLY A 1235 18.85 88.95 -32.05
CA GLY A 1235 17.58 89.29 -31.40
C GLY A 1235 17.79 90.27 -30.25
N ASN A 1236 18.34 91.44 -30.59
CA ASN A 1236 18.42 92.74 -29.91
C ASN A 1236 17.83 92.87 -28.48
N GLU A 1237 18.45 93.62 -27.57
CA GLU A 1237 18.22 95.08 -27.56
C GLU A 1237 16.76 95.45 -27.94
N LYS A 1238 15.80 94.97 -27.16
CA LYS A 1238 14.67 95.74 -26.61
C LYS A 1238 13.79 94.88 -25.73
#